data_AF-A0A1Q7C3P1-F1
#
_entry.id   AF-A0A1Q7C3P1-F1
#
_cell.length_a   1.000
_cell.length_b   1.000
_cell.length_c   1.000
_cell.angle_alpha   90.00
_cell.angle_beta   90.00
_cell.angle_gamma   90.00
#
_symmetry.space_group_name_H-M   'P 1'
#
loop_
_entity.id
_entity.type
_entity.pdbx_description
1 polymer ?
#
loop_
_entity_poly.entity_id
_entity_poly.type
_entity_poly.pdbx_seq_one_letter_code
_entity_poly.pdbx_strand_id
1 'polypeptide(L)'
;MLLVTGGGKGITAECALAMAVDSGARLAVLGRSDPAQDEELAANLARMSECGVTVRYGRADVTDADQVRRAVAELTGALGPVTAVLHGAGRNEPAPLSTVDNELIRRTFAPKLDGLDAVLAAVEPPKLRLLVTFGSIIGRAGLRGEAHYATANEWLAGRSAGFAAQYPDCRVLCLEWSVWSGVGMGERLSVIESLTRDGITAVPPDEGVAVLRRLLADPDAPPVVVVGGRTGDIDTVRYDQPPLPLLRFVERPLVRYHGVELVAEVELNVGSDPYLADHLLDGNLLLPAVFGMEAMSQVACALTGRTELPVIEHAEFLRPIVIPPGGSATVRVAGVVVEDDLVELAIRSSDTGFAAEHFRARLRYGAGALPDGPPEPAGAGLPDVALRPETDLYGEILFQGARFQRLRRYHRAAARSVDAEVAALDGTGWFAGFLPDTLLLGDPGVRDALMHGNQVCVPDATLLPASVDRVYPAGSRLSDEKDLRYCAVERSRDGDTYTYDIALRSGTGAILERWDGLRLRAVRKRDGAGPWVAPLLGPYLERTVEDLLGVPVAVAVEPDDESAGDMVARRRAGTALAAGRALGHPVHITYRPDGRPGLAEGPSLSAAHGAGVTLCAVRAGTVGADVEPVTARDAADWQGLVGAHAALVDQVVDAGDDADIAGTRVWTAMECLEKAGRSARDPLALLSVPRPGWVVFTSGSLRIATLSTTLRDAPDPVVFAVLTDEDRHTEEDRHTEEDRHTEEDRHTEEDR
;
A
#
# COMPACT_ATOMS: atom_id res chain seq x y z
N MET A 1 -6.64 2.60 46.75
CA MET A 1 -5.53 3.44 46.25
C MET A 1 -4.41 2.57 45.73
N LEU A 2 -3.53 3.12 44.90
CA LEU A 2 -2.28 2.50 44.45
C LEU A 2 -1.12 2.99 45.34
N LEU A 3 -0.46 2.07 46.04
CA LEU A 3 0.74 2.36 46.84
C LEU A 3 1.99 2.02 46.02
N VAL A 4 2.94 2.96 45.91
CA VAL A 4 4.13 2.81 45.07
C VAL A 4 5.40 3.03 45.88
N THR A 5 6.32 2.08 45.88
CA THR A 5 7.66 2.28 46.44
C THR A 5 8.68 2.61 45.35
N GLY A 6 9.57 3.56 45.63
CA GLY A 6 10.53 4.02 44.62
C GLY A 6 9.89 4.76 43.45
N GLY A 7 8.60 5.13 43.56
CA GLY A 7 7.82 5.80 42.51
C GLY A 7 8.03 7.30 42.40
N GLY A 8 9.02 7.85 43.10
CA GLY A 8 9.32 9.28 43.07
C GLY A 8 10.10 9.72 41.82
N LYS A 9 10.75 8.78 41.14
CA LYS A 9 11.69 9.02 40.02
C LYS A 9 11.73 7.84 39.05
N GLY A 10 12.33 8.06 37.88
CA GLY A 10 12.66 7.03 36.89
C GLY A 10 11.45 6.21 36.40
N ILE A 11 11.71 4.97 35.97
CA ILE A 11 10.72 4.08 35.34
C ILE A 11 9.48 3.83 36.23
N THR A 12 9.66 3.77 37.54
CA THR A 12 8.57 3.51 38.49
C THR A 12 7.62 4.69 38.55
N ALA A 13 8.11 5.93 38.42
CA ALA A 13 7.27 7.12 38.38
C ALA A 13 6.40 7.16 37.11
N GLU A 14 6.98 6.85 35.95
CA GLU A 14 6.22 6.79 34.68
C GLU A 14 5.12 5.74 34.72
N CYS A 15 5.46 4.53 35.19
CA CYS A 15 4.50 3.44 35.33
C CYS A 15 3.41 3.75 36.36
N ALA A 16 3.77 4.33 37.50
CA ALA A 16 2.83 4.74 38.53
C ALA A 16 1.83 5.77 38.03
N LEU A 17 2.31 6.78 37.29
CA LEU A 17 1.47 7.80 36.70
C LEU A 17 0.51 7.19 35.68
N ALA A 18 1.01 6.37 34.74
CA ALA A 18 0.17 5.72 33.74
C ALA A 18 -0.92 4.86 34.40
N MET A 19 -0.55 4.01 35.36
CA MET A 19 -1.51 3.19 36.10
C MET A 19 -2.57 4.02 36.84
N ALA A 20 -2.18 5.15 37.45
CA ALA A 20 -3.10 6.00 38.18
C ALA A 20 -4.06 6.76 37.24
N VAL A 21 -3.56 7.27 36.11
CA VAL A 21 -4.38 7.93 35.08
C VAL A 21 -5.38 6.95 34.48
N ASP A 22 -4.91 5.78 34.05
CA ASP A 22 -5.76 4.81 33.35
C ASP A 22 -6.85 4.21 34.25
N SER A 23 -6.56 4.05 35.55
CA SER A 23 -7.50 3.43 36.51
C SER A 23 -8.30 4.43 37.34
N GLY A 24 -7.96 5.72 37.32
CA GLY A 24 -8.48 6.73 38.25
C GLY A 24 -8.06 6.51 39.70
N ALA A 25 -7.05 5.67 39.96
CA ALA A 25 -6.59 5.39 41.31
C ALA A 25 -5.90 6.63 41.93
N ARG A 26 -6.22 6.90 43.20
CA ARG A 26 -5.40 7.79 44.02
C ARG A 26 -4.02 7.16 44.24
N LEU A 27 -2.99 8.00 44.20
CA LEU A 27 -1.59 7.55 44.20
C LEU A 27 -0.90 7.88 45.53
N ALA A 28 -0.37 6.87 46.19
CA ALA A 28 0.43 6.99 47.40
C ALA A 28 1.89 6.64 47.05
N VAL A 29 2.78 7.63 47.02
CA VAL A 29 4.20 7.43 46.68
C VAL A 29 5.03 7.37 47.95
N LEU A 30 5.84 6.33 48.10
CA LEU A 30 6.72 6.10 49.24
C LEU A 30 8.19 6.16 48.80
N GLY A 31 8.99 6.97 49.51
CA GLY A 31 10.43 7.07 49.26
C GLY A 31 11.21 7.73 50.40
N ARG A 32 12.54 7.75 50.28
CA ARG A 32 13.45 8.25 51.33
C ARG A 32 13.79 9.73 51.22
N SER A 33 13.81 10.23 49.98
CA SER A 33 14.18 11.61 49.65
C SER A 33 13.23 12.61 50.29
N ASP A 34 13.72 13.82 50.49
CA ASP A 34 12.89 14.95 50.87
C ASP A 34 12.49 15.72 49.59
N PRO A 35 11.19 15.83 49.24
CA PRO A 35 10.76 16.62 48.08
C PRO A 35 11.24 18.07 48.13
N ALA A 36 11.49 18.64 49.32
CA ALA A 36 12.01 20.00 49.44
C ALA A 36 13.50 20.14 49.06
N GLN A 37 14.21 19.01 48.93
CA GLN A 37 15.64 18.96 48.61
C GLN A 37 15.95 18.19 47.32
N ASP A 38 14.92 17.70 46.65
CA ASP A 38 15.02 16.82 45.48
C ASP A 38 14.09 17.35 44.38
N GLU A 39 14.66 18.20 43.50
CA GLU A 39 13.90 18.90 42.46
C GLU A 39 13.20 17.96 41.49
N GLU A 40 13.84 16.84 41.11
CA GLU A 40 13.26 15.84 40.23
C GLU A 40 12.04 15.15 40.86
N LEU A 41 12.14 14.81 42.16
CA LEU A 41 11.01 14.26 42.90
C LEU A 41 9.85 15.27 42.99
N ALA A 42 10.16 16.53 43.33
CA ALA A 42 9.15 17.58 43.43
C ALA A 42 8.44 17.81 42.08
N ALA A 43 9.20 17.87 40.99
CA ALA A 43 8.68 18.02 39.64
C ALA A 43 7.78 16.83 39.24
N ASN A 44 8.18 15.60 39.55
CA ASN A 44 7.36 14.41 39.26
C ASN A 44 6.05 14.40 40.05
N LEU A 45 6.07 14.77 41.34
CA LEU A 45 4.85 14.86 42.15
C LEU A 45 3.90 15.97 41.64
N ALA A 46 4.45 17.10 41.20
CA ALA A 46 3.69 18.18 40.57
C ALA A 46 3.06 17.70 39.26
N ARG A 47 3.85 17.09 38.37
CA ARG A 47 3.38 16.51 37.10
C ARG A 47 2.25 15.50 37.31
N MET A 48 2.39 14.60 38.28
CA MET A 48 1.34 13.64 38.62
C MET A 48 0.03 14.36 39.00
N SER A 49 0.13 15.43 39.80
CA SER A 49 -1.02 16.24 40.20
C SER A 49 -1.65 16.98 39.01
N GLU A 50 -0.83 17.54 38.12
CA GLU A 50 -1.26 18.23 36.90
C GLU A 50 -1.99 17.31 35.92
N CYS A 51 -1.62 16.03 35.88
CA CYS A 51 -2.37 14.99 35.15
C CYS A 51 -3.71 14.60 35.81
N GLY A 52 -4.15 15.31 36.86
CA GLY A 52 -5.42 15.06 37.54
C GLY A 52 -5.38 13.93 38.57
N VAL A 53 -4.20 13.37 38.87
CA VAL A 53 -4.04 12.29 39.86
C VAL A 53 -3.99 12.90 41.26
N THR A 54 -4.84 12.40 42.17
CA THR A 54 -4.70 12.71 43.60
C THR A 54 -3.50 11.96 44.18
N VAL A 55 -2.35 12.65 44.30
CA VAL A 55 -1.10 12.07 44.79
C VAL A 55 -0.74 12.55 46.20
N ARG A 56 -0.21 11.64 47.04
CA ARG A 56 0.43 11.97 48.33
C ARG A 56 1.76 11.26 48.47
N TYR A 57 2.74 11.97 49.02
CA TYR A 57 4.07 11.44 49.29
C TYR A 57 4.25 11.12 50.77
N GLY A 58 4.67 9.89 51.09
CA GLY A 58 5.09 9.47 52.42
C GLY A 58 6.60 9.24 52.46
N ARG A 59 7.29 9.90 53.38
CA ARG A 59 8.74 9.74 53.54
C ARG A 59 9.03 8.55 54.46
N ALA A 60 9.65 7.50 53.92
CA ALA A 60 10.10 6.32 54.65
C ALA A 60 11.25 5.62 53.92
N ASP A 61 12.20 5.04 54.68
CA ASP A 61 13.02 3.96 54.15
C ASP A 61 12.19 2.69 54.07
N VAL A 62 12.09 2.12 52.87
CA VAL A 62 11.34 0.88 52.64
C VAL A 62 11.95 -0.29 53.43
N THR A 63 13.23 -0.22 53.76
CA THR A 63 13.93 -1.24 54.56
C THR A 63 13.66 -1.14 56.06
N ASP A 64 13.01 -0.06 56.52
CA ASP A 64 12.59 0.14 57.91
C ASP A 64 11.08 -0.12 58.05
N ALA A 65 10.73 -1.30 58.55
CA ALA A 65 9.34 -1.73 58.69
C ALA A 65 8.49 -0.79 59.57
N ASP A 66 9.09 -0.09 60.55
CA ASP A 66 8.37 0.82 61.44
C ASP A 66 8.09 2.17 60.75
N GLN A 67 9.01 2.64 59.91
CA GLN A 67 8.77 3.78 59.04
C GLN A 67 7.70 3.46 57.99
N VAL A 68 7.78 2.31 57.34
CA VAL A 68 6.79 1.86 56.34
C VAL A 68 5.40 1.77 56.97
N ARG A 69 5.24 1.10 58.11
CA ARG A 69 3.92 1.00 58.77
C ARG A 69 3.32 2.36 59.10
N ARG A 70 4.12 3.30 59.63
CA ARG A 70 3.63 4.66 59.95
C ARG A 70 3.21 5.42 58.70
N ALA A 71 4.05 5.43 57.66
CA ALA A 71 3.75 6.14 56.43
C ALA A 71 2.54 5.54 55.70
N VAL A 72 2.42 4.21 55.63
CA VAL A 72 1.27 3.54 55.01
C VAL A 72 -0.01 3.81 55.79
N ALA A 73 0.02 3.85 57.13
CA ALA A 73 -1.14 4.19 57.95
C ALA A 73 -1.61 5.64 57.70
N GLU A 74 -0.67 6.60 57.63
CA GLU A 74 -0.97 8.00 57.31
C GLU A 74 -1.59 8.14 55.91
N LEU A 75 -0.96 7.53 54.90
CA LEU A 75 -1.43 7.54 53.52
C LEU A 75 -2.81 6.89 53.40
N THR A 76 -3.06 5.80 54.14
CA THR A 76 -4.36 5.12 54.17
C THR A 76 -5.44 6.00 54.77
N GLY A 77 -5.12 6.75 55.84
CA GLY A 77 -6.04 7.74 56.41
C GLY A 77 -6.38 8.86 55.44
N ALA A 78 -5.43 9.31 54.62
CA ALA A 78 -5.60 10.42 53.69
C ALA A 78 -6.29 10.03 52.36
N LEU A 79 -5.96 8.84 51.82
CA LEU A 79 -6.35 8.45 50.47
C LEU A 79 -7.32 7.25 50.43
N GLY A 80 -7.48 6.52 51.54
CA GLY A 80 -8.29 5.31 51.64
C GLY A 80 -7.46 4.02 51.55
N PRO A 81 -8.12 2.84 51.57
CA PRO A 81 -7.43 1.54 51.65
C PRO A 81 -6.53 1.27 50.45
N VAL A 82 -5.39 0.60 50.70
CA VAL A 82 -4.51 0.09 49.64
C VAL A 82 -5.17 -1.12 48.98
N THR A 83 -5.36 -1.06 47.67
CA THR A 83 -5.92 -2.15 46.85
C THR A 83 -4.98 -2.59 45.74
N ALA A 84 -3.91 -1.82 45.49
CA ALA A 84 -2.87 -2.16 44.54
C ALA A 84 -1.51 -1.70 45.07
N VAL A 85 -0.46 -2.46 44.78
CA VAL A 85 0.93 -2.11 45.12
C VAL A 85 1.78 -2.17 43.85
N LEU A 86 2.62 -1.15 43.63
CA LEU A 86 3.71 -1.16 42.66
C LEU A 86 5.04 -1.02 43.41
N HIS A 87 5.82 -2.09 43.48
CA HIS A 87 7.09 -2.11 44.18
C HIS A 87 8.25 -1.94 43.18
N GLY A 88 8.71 -0.70 43.04
CA GLY A 88 9.85 -0.34 42.19
C GLY A 88 11.09 0.11 42.97
N ALA A 89 11.09 -0.02 44.30
CA ALA A 89 12.25 0.31 45.12
C ALA A 89 13.41 -0.64 44.84
N GLY A 90 14.59 -0.07 44.62
CA GLY A 90 15.80 -0.82 44.36
C GLY A 90 17.02 0.09 44.30
N ARG A 91 18.18 -0.54 44.33
CA ARG A 91 19.46 0.09 44.06
C ARG A 91 20.28 -0.85 43.21
N ASN A 92 21.15 -0.31 42.36
CA ASN A 92 22.13 -1.08 41.64
C ASN A 92 23.53 -0.51 41.86
N GLU A 93 24.44 -1.33 42.37
CA GLU A 93 25.85 -1.01 42.63
C GLU A 93 26.72 -2.16 42.11
N PRO A 94 27.13 -2.12 40.82
CA PRO A 94 27.91 -3.20 40.23
C PRO A 94 29.27 -3.35 40.94
N ALA A 95 29.66 -4.60 41.24
CA ALA A 95 30.93 -4.93 41.88
C ALA A 95 31.46 -6.28 41.39
N PRO A 96 32.77 -6.42 41.13
CA PRO A 96 33.39 -7.72 40.87
C PRO A 96 33.08 -8.71 41.99
N LEU A 97 32.81 -9.98 41.64
CA LEU A 97 32.43 -11.02 42.60
C LEU A 97 33.45 -11.16 43.76
N SER A 98 34.74 -10.94 43.47
CA SER A 98 35.83 -10.96 44.47
C SER A 98 35.76 -9.86 45.53
N THR A 99 34.97 -8.82 45.28
CA THR A 99 34.81 -7.64 46.16
C THR A 99 33.42 -7.54 46.77
N VAL A 100 32.50 -8.45 46.43
CA VAL A 100 31.16 -8.50 47.00
C VAL A 100 31.26 -9.01 48.44
N ASP A 101 30.89 -8.18 49.40
CA ASP A 101 30.81 -8.53 50.82
C ASP A 101 29.35 -8.62 51.31
N ASN A 102 29.17 -9.10 52.55
CA ASN A 102 27.85 -9.26 53.15
C ASN A 102 27.11 -7.92 53.34
N GLU A 103 27.83 -6.79 53.41
CA GLU A 103 27.21 -5.48 53.55
C GLU A 103 26.60 -5.03 52.22
N LEU A 104 27.34 -5.17 51.12
CA LEU A 104 26.84 -4.89 49.78
C LEU A 104 25.66 -5.79 49.41
N ILE A 105 25.73 -7.08 49.74
CA ILE A 105 24.61 -8.03 49.55
C ILE A 105 23.37 -7.54 50.29
N ARG A 106 23.48 -7.31 51.62
CA ARG A 106 22.35 -6.85 52.45
C ARG A 106 21.77 -5.55 51.90
N ARG A 107 22.63 -4.59 51.57
CA ARG A 107 22.22 -3.29 51.03
C ARG A 107 21.49 -3.40 49.70
N THR A 108 21.85 -4.36 48.85
CA THR A 108 21.21 -4.61 47.55
C THR A 108 19.89 -5.34 47.68
N PHE A 109 19.81 -6.32 48.59
CA PHE A 109 18.64 -7.16 48.80
C PHE A 109 17.53 -6.41 49.53
N ALA A 110 17.89 -5.68 50.59
CA ALA A 110 16.95 -5.05 51.50
C ALA A 110 15.85 -4.23 50.82
N PRO A 111 16.11 -3.30 49.88
CA PRO A 111 15.03 -2.50 49.30
C PRO A 111 14.05 -3.31 48.45
N LYS A 112 14.49 -4.41 47.81
CA LYS A 112 13.66 -5.26 46.94
C LYS A 112 12.91 -6.35 47.72
N LEU A 113 13.57 -6.94 48.70
CA LEU A 113 13.08 -8.12 49.42
C LEU A 113 12.43 -7.71 50.74
N ASP A 114 13.25 -7.28 51.71
CA ASP A 114 12.76 -6.86 53.02
C ASP A 114 11.79 -5.69 52.91
N GLY A 115 12.01 -4.80 51.94
CA GLY A 115 11.12 -3.70 51.62
C GLY A 115 9.77 -4.12 51.05
N LEU A 116 9.73 -5.15 50.21
CA LEU A 116 8.46 -5.72 49.75
C LEU A 116 7.71 -6.36 50.93
N ASP A 117 8.40 -7.12 51.78
CA ASP A 117 7.80 -7.75 52.96
C ASP A 117 7.24 -6.69 53.93
N ALA A 118 7.99 -5.61 54.18
CA ALA A 118 7.56 -4.51 55.04
C ALA A 118 6.29 -3.83 54.51
N VAL A 119 6.19 -3.62 53.20
CA VAL A 119 5.01 -3.05 52.55
C VAL A 119 3.82 -4.00 52.63
N LEU A 120 4.02 -5.28 52.30
CA LEU A 120 2.96 -6.28 52.34
C LEU A 120 2.44 -6.52 53.76
N ALA A 121 3.30 -6.41 54.78
CA ALA A 121 2.92 -6.47 56.19
C ALA A 121 2.21 -5.21 56.70
N ALA A 122 2.38 -4.07 56.02
CA ALA A 122 1.74 -2.80 56.36
C ALA A 122 0.37 -2.59 55.69
N VAL A 123 -0.01 -3.48 54.77
CA VAL A 123 -1.32 -3.47 54.10
C VAL A 123 -2.14 -4.70 54.50
N GLU A 124 -3.31 -4.88 53.90
CA GLU A 124 -4.13 -6.08 54.08
C GLU A 124 -4.03 -6.94 52.81
N PRO A 125 -3.13 -7.96 52.73
CA PRO A 125 -2.94 -8.77 51.54
C PRO A 125 -4.22 -9.36 50.92
N PRO A 126 -5.21 -9.86 51.69
CA PRO A 126 -6.46 -10.36 51.13
C PRO A 126 -7.33 -9.31 50.44
N LYS A 127 -7.05 -8.01 50.62
CA LYS A 127 -7.76 -6.91 49.96
C LYS A 127 -7.02 -6.37 48.73
N LEU A 128 -5.80 -6.86 48.47
CA LEU A 128 -5.08 -6.48 47.26
C LEU A 128 -5.72 -7.13 46.04
N ARG A 129 -5.90 -6.32 45.00
CA ARG A 129 -6.37 -6.73 43.67
C ARG A 129 -5.21 -6.84 42.68
N LEU A 130 -4.11 -6.12 42.95
CA LEU A 130 -2.96 -6.04 42.07
C LEU A 130 -1.66 -5.86 42.86
N LEU A 131 -0.64 -6.66 42.56
CA LEU A 131 0.74 -6.47 42.98
C LEU A 131 1.63 -6.46 41.74
N VAL A 132 2.29 -5.34 41.49
CA VAL A 132 3.32 -5.22 40.44
C VAL A 132 4.67 -5.07 41.14
N THR A 133 5.68 -5.84 40.72
CA THR A 133 7.04 -5.72 41.23
C THR A 133 8.01 -5.52 40.06
N PHE A 134 9.00 -4.65 40.23
CA PHE A 134 10.02 -4.42 39.20
C PHE A 134 11.26 -5.27 39.48
N GLY A 135 11.37 -6.36 38.71
CA GLY A 135 12.55 -7.19 38.59
C GLY A 135 13.53 -6.63 37.56
N SER A 136 14.43 -7.48 37.10
CA SER A 136 15.37 -7.15 36.02
C SER A 136 15.77 -8.41 35.27
N ILE A 137 15.92 -8.30 33.96
CA ILE A 137 16.45 -9.38 33.11
C ILE A 137 17.81 -9.91 33.60
N ILE A 138 18.59 -9.11 34.34
CA ILE A 138 19.86 -9.53 34.96
C ILE A 138 19.69 -10.73 35.90
N GLY A 139 18.51 -10.91 36.51
CA GLY A 139 18.19 -12.12 37.31
C GLY A 139 18.19 -13.41 36.48
N ARG A 140 17.82 -13.32 35.19
CA ARG A 140 17.76 -14.43 34.23
C ARG A 140 19.04 -14.57 33.42
N ALA A 141 19.48 -13.46 32.84
CA ALA A 141 20.61 -13.38 31.94
C ALA A 141 21.96 -13.43 32.69
N GLY A 142 22.01 -12.88 33.90
CA GLY A 142 23.26 -12.48 34.54
C GLY A 142 23.90 -11.28 33.83
N LEU A 143 24.77 -10.58 34.55
CA LEU A 143 25.60 -9.52 34.00
C LEU A 143 26.91 -9.44 34.81
N ARG A 144 28.02 -9.17 34.12
CA ARG A 144 29.34 -9.09 34.77
C ARG A 144 29.32 -7.97 35.81
N GLY A 145 29.68 -8.30 37.05
CA GLY A 145 29.66 -7.37 38.18
C GLY A 145 28.32 -7.29 38.93
N GLU A 146 27.32 -8.09 38.54
CA GLU A 146 25.95 -7.96 39.07
C GLU A 146 25.46 -9.20 39.81
N ALA A 147 26.35 -10.03 40.36
CA ALA A 147 25.96 -11.31 40.98
C ALA A 147 24.93 -11.14 42.12
N HIS A 148 25.16 -10.16 43.00
CA HIS A 148 24.24 -9.78 44.07
C HIS A 148 22.94 -9.17 43.55
N TYR A 149 23.00 -8.30 42.53
CA TYR A 149 21.80 -7.71 41.94
C TYR A 149 20.93 -8.75 41.20
N ALA A 150 21.56 -9.65 40.44
CA ALA A 150 20.90 -10.79 39.79
C ALA A 150 20.16 -11.65 40.82
N THR A 151 20.84 -12.02 41.92
CA THR A 151 20.26 -12.83 42.99
C THR A 151 19.05 -12.14 43.64
N ALA A 152 19.14 -10.83 43.90
CA ALA A 152 18.03 -10.08 44.48
C ALA A 152 16.80 -10.04 43.57
N ASN A 153 16.99 -9.94 42.24
CA ASN A 153 15.87 -9.93 41.28
C ASN A 153 15.24 -11.31 41.11
N GLU A 154 16.04 -12.39 41.04
CA GLU A 154 15.50 -13.76 40.98
C GLU A 154 14.71 -14.09 42.27
N TRP A 155 15.18 -13.67 43.44
CA TRP A 155 14.45 -13.86 44.69
C TRP A 155 13.16 -13.02 44.74
N LEU A 156 13.16 -11.82 44.18
CA LEU A 156 11.95 -11.00 44.06
C LEU A 156 10.91 -11.66 43.14
N ALA A 157 11.34 -12.25 42.02
CA ALA A 157 10.47 -13.02 41.14
C ALA A 157 9.87 -14.23 41.88
N GLY A 158 10.70 -14.98 42.61
CA GLY A 158 10.23 -16.10 43.44
C GLY A 158 9.23 -15.69 44.51
N ARG A 159 9.44 -14.56 45.20
CA ARG A 159 8.49 -14.02 46.19
C ARG A 159 7.18 -13.58 45.54
N SER A 160 7.25 -12.94 44.37
CA SER A 160 6.07 -12.49 43.63
C SER A 160 5.23 -13.69 43.18
N ALA A 161 5.86 -14.73 42.62
CA ALA A 161 5.18 -15.97 42.25
C ALA A 161 4.56 -16.69 43.47
N GLY A 162 5.28 -16.75 44.59
CA GLY A 162 4.77 -17.30 45.85
C GLY A 162 3.56 -16.53 46.38
N PHE A 163 3.58 -15.20 46.30
CA PHE A 163 2.44 -14.35 46.67
C PHE A 163 1.23 -14.61 45.77
N ALA A 164 1.43 -14.75 44.45
CA ALA A 164 0.38 -15.07 43.50
C ALA A 164 -0.31 -16.41 43.82
N ALA A 165 0.48 -17.43 44.17
CA ALA A 165 -0.05 -18.73 44.57
C ALA A 165 -0.81 -18.69 45.90
N GLN A 166 -0.38 -17.82 46.84
CA GLN A 166 -1.02 -17.67 48.14
C GLN A 166 -2.33 -16.86 48.08
N TYR A 167 -2.42 -15.88 47.17
CA TYR A 167 -3.55 -14.97 47.03
C TYR A 167 -4.08 -14.96 45.59
N PRO A 168 -4.86 -15.98 45.18
CA PRO A 168 -5.31 -16.13 43.79
C PRO A 168 -6.25 -15.02 43.31
N ASP A 169 -6.92 -14.33 44.23
CA ASP A 169 -7.79 -13.18 43.92
C ASP A 169 -7.00 -11.88 43.68
N CYS A 170 -5.69 -11.87 43.98
CA CYS A 170 -4.79 -10.76 43.67
C CYS A 170 -4.03 -11.07 42.39
N ARG A 171 -4.18 -10.23 41.37
CA ARG A 171 -3.33 -10.28 40.18
C ARG A 171 -1.90 -9.92 40.58
N VAL A 172 -0.90 -10.68 40.13
CA VAL A 172 0.51 -10.39 40.41
C VAL A 172 1.29 -10.34 39.11
N LEU A 173 2.14 -9.33 38.94
CA LEU A 173 3.05 -9.18 37.80
C LEU A 173 4.44 -8.74 38.28
N CYS A 174 5.41 -9.65 38.21
CA CYS A 174 6.82 -9.33 38.34
C CYS A 174 7.39 -9.04 36.95
N LEU A 175 7.67 -7.77 36.69
CA LEU A 175 8.19 -7.30 35.40
C LEU A 175 9.71 -7.23 35.47
N GLU A 176 10.36 -8.20 34.83
CA GLU A 176 11.82 -8.30 34.73
C GLU A 176 12.31 -7.45 33.55
N TRP A 177 12.43 -6.14 33.80
CA TRP A 177 12.82 -5.17 32.79
C TRP A 177 14.27 -5.35 32.31
N SER A 178 14.45 -5.23 31.00
CA SER A 178 15.71 -4.87 30.35
C SER A 178 16.07 -3.41 30.61
N VAL A 179 17.15 -2.93 30.02
CA VAL A 179 17.59 -1.54 30.13
C VAL A 179 16.56 -0.59 29.48
N TRP A 180 16.22 0.50 30.17
CA TRP A 180 15.40 1.58 29.63
C TRP A 180 16.29 2.73 29.16
N SER A 181 15.86 3.45 28.13
CA SER A 181 16.53 4.68 27.68
C SER A 181 15.97 5.91 28.41
N GLY A 182 16.81 6.93 28.60
CA GLY A 182 16.39 8.27 29.04
C GLY A 182 15.88 8.40 30.49
N VAL A 183 15.74 7.32 31.26
CA VAL A 183 15.27 7.36 32.66
C VAL A 183 15.89 6.25 33.53
N GLY A 184 16.14 6.57 34.79
CA GLY A 184 16.47 5.58 35.83
C GLY A 184 17.92 5.07 35.83
N MET A 185 18.17 3.94 36.51
CA MET A 185 19.53 3.45 36.81
C MET A 185 20.37 3.06 35.58
N GLY A 186 19.75 2.89 34.40
CA GLY A 186 20.39 2.51 33.14
C GLY A 186 20.93 3.69 32.32
N GLU A 187 20.66 4.93 32.72
CA GLU A 187 20.87 6.15 31.93
C GLU A 187 22.35 6.56 31.74
N ARG A 188 23.32 5.85 32.33
CA ARG A 188 24.72 6.15 32.06
C ARG A 188 25.00 5.91 30.58
N LEU A 189 25.19 6.98 29.79
CA LEU A 189 25.46 6.96 28.35
C LEU A 189 26.49 5.87 27.96
N SER A 190 27.56 5.73 28.73
CA SER A 190 28.60 4.72 28.50
C SER A 190 28.12 3.26 28.68
N VAL A 191 27.11 3.02 29.53
CA VAL A 191 26.48 1.71 29.71
C VAL A 191 25.56 1.41 28.53
N ILE A 192 24.74 2.36 28.09
CA ILE A 192 23.87 2.18 26.92
C ILE A 192 24.70 1.93 25.66
N GLU A 193 25.74 2.73 25.41
CA GLU A 193 26.64 2.54 24.27
C GLU A 193 27.33 1.17 24.27
N SER A 194 27.72 0.67 25.45
CA SER A 194 28.31 -0.67 25.58
C SER A 194 27.26 -1.75 25.28
N LEU A 195 26.07 -1.65 25.85
CA LEU A 195 25.00 -2.63 25.65
C LEU A 195 24.53 -2.67 24.19
N THR A 196 24.42 -1.51 23.53
CA THR A 196 24.10 -1.43 22.10
C THR A 196 25.19 -2.09 21.24
N ARG A 197 26.47 -1.95 21.61
CA ARG A 197 27.57 -2.66 20.93
C ARG A 197 27.46 -4.18 21.08
N ASP A 198 26.91 -4.65 22.20
CA ASP A 198 26.66 -6.06 22.48
C ASP A 198 25.31 -6.55 21.90
N GLY A 199 24.62 -5.73 21.10
CA GLY A 199 23.36 -6.09 20.43
C GLY A 199 22.10 -5.92 21.29
N ILE A 200 22.24 -5.33 22.48
CA ILE A 200 21.14 -5.10 23.41
C ILE A 200 20.50 -3.74 23.12
N THR A 201 19.19 -3.74 22.86
CA THR A 201 18.41 -2.53 22.58
C THR A 201 17.67 -2.08 23.83
N ALA A 202 17.79 -0.79 24.16
CA ALA A 202 17.10 -0.19 25.29
C ALA A 202 15.62 0.04 24.98
N VAL A 203 14.77 -0.13 26.00
CA VAL A 203 13.31 0.10 25.92
C VAL A 203 13.02 1.58 26.13
N PRO A 204 12.42 2.28 25.15
CA PRO A 204 11.93 3.65 25.32
C PRO A 204 10.83 3.74 26.39
N PRO A 205 10.72 4.86 27.14
CA PRO A 205 9.75 4.95 28.24
C PRO A 205 8.29 4.78 27.84
N ASP A 206 7.91 5.36 26.69
CA ASP A 206 6.58 5.25 26.10
C ASP A 206 6.25 3.81 25.67
N GLU A 207 7.18 3.12 25.03
CA GLU A 207 7.04 1.69 24.71
C GLU A 207 6.95 0.83 25.97
N GLY A 208 7.80 1.09 26.97
CA GLY A 208 7.77 0.37 28.25
C GLY A 208 6.43 0.53 28.98
N VAL A 209 5.87 1.75 28.99
CA VAL A 209 4.53 2.01 29.54
C VAL A 209 3.43 1.33 28.69
N ALA A 210 3.56 1.30 27.37
CA ALA A 210 2.62 0.58 26.50
C ALA A 210 2.62 -0.94 26.78
N VAL A 211 3.80 -1.55 26.95
CA VAL A 211 3.92 -2.96 27.33
C VAL A 211 3.34 -3.22 28.72
N LEU A 212 3.59 -2.35 29.69
CA LEU A 212 2.97 -2.44 31.02
C LEU A 212 1.43 -2.47 30.90
N ARG A 213 0.84 -1.58 30.09
CA ARG A 213 -0.61 -1.54 29.86
C ARG A 213 -1.13 -2.84 29.27
N ARG A 214 -0.45 -3.38 28.24
CA ARG A 214 -0.81 -4.67 27.63
C ARG A 214 -0.76 -5.79 28.66
N LEU A 215 0.32 -5.87 29.44
CA LEU A 215 0.49 -6.87 30.49
C LEU A 215 -0.46 -6.71 31.67
N LEU A 216 -1.01 -5.52 31.93
CA LEU A 216 -2.05 -5.30 32.94
C LEU A 216 -3.46 -5.63 32.43
N ALA A 217 -3.68 -5.56 31.12
CA ALA A 217 -4.96 -5.89 30.50
C ALA A 217 -5.10 -7.39 30.20
N ASP A 218 -4.00 -8.09 29.92
CA ASP A 218 -3.98 -9.50 29.52
C ASP A 218 -4.27 -10.46 30.69
N PRO A 219 -5.44 -11.10 30.79
CA PRO A 219 -5.77 -11.99 31.91
C PRO A 219 -4.89 -13.25 31.98
N ASP A 220 -4.23 -13.62 30.89
CA ASP A 220 -3.42 -14.84 30.76
C ASP A 220 -1.92 -14.57 30.98
N ALA A 221 -1.54 -13.30 31.21
CA ALA A 221 -0.16 -12.94 31.51
C ALA A 221 0.36 -13.68 32.77
N PRO A 222 1.52 -14.36 32.70
CA PRO A 222 2.03 -15.11 33.83
C PRO A 222 2.52 -14.16 34.94
N PRO A 223 2.63 -14.64 36.20
CA PRO A 223 3.05 -13.80 37.32
C PRO A 223 4.46 -13.22 37.21
N VAL A 224 5.31 -13.75 36.33
CA VAL A 224 6.67 -13.27 36.08
C VAL A 224 6.88 -13.18 34.57
N VAL A 225 7.26 -12.00 34.08
CA VAL A 225 7.44 -11.70 32.66
C VAL A 225 8.76 -10.95 32.46
N VAL A 226 9.58 -11.41 31.52
CA VAL A 226 10.75 -10.66 31.04
C VAL A 226 10.31 -9.68 29.97
N VAL A 227 10.69 -8.41 30.11
CA VAL A 227 10.33 -7.37 29.16
C VAL A 227 11.58 -6.65 28.67
N GLY A 228 11.82 -6.66 27.36
CA GLY A 228 12.98 -6.01 26.77
C GLY A 228 12.88 -5.85 25.25
N GLY A 229 13.78 -5.04 24.70
CA GLY A 229 14.05 -5.03 23.26
C GLY A 229 14.92 -6.23 22.85
N ARG A 230 15.72 -6.08 21.80
CA ARG A 230 16.72 -7.09 21.43
C ARG A 230 17.70 -7.29 22.58
N THR A 231 18.08 -8.53 22.81
CA THR A 231 19.02 -8.91 23.88
C THR A 231 20.38 -9.32 23.33
N GLY A 232 20.63 -9.22 22.02
CA GLY A 232 21.81 -9.79 21.38
C GLY A 232 21.92 -11.31 21.61
N ASP A 233 23.16 -11.81 21.57
CA ASP A 233 23.50 -13.23 21.73
C ASP A 233 23.79 -13.60 23.20
N ILE A 234 22.91 -13.20 24.12
CA ILE A 234 23.04 -13.59 25.53
C ILE A 234 22.65 -15.07 25.68
N ASP A 235 23.63 -15.96 25.80
CA ASP A 235 23.48 -17.43 25.91
C ASP A 235 22.53 -17.91 27.02
N THR A 236 22.35 -17.10 28.07
CA THR A 236 21.51 -17.41 29.24
C THR A 236 20.04 -17.07 29.03
N VAL A 237 19.69 -16.28 28.01
CA VAL A 237 18.30 -16.01 27.62
C VAL A 237 17.91 -16.97 26.50
N ARG A 238 16.90 -17.80 26.76
CA ARG A 238 16.43 -18.79 25.80
C ARG A 238 15.21 -18.28 25.07
N TYR A 239 15.27 -18.33 23.75
CA TYR A 239 14.14 -18.07 22.87
C TYR A 239 13.67 -19.38 22.25
N ASP A 240 12.36 -19.51 22.06
CA ASP A 240 11.88 -20.53 21.12
C ASP A 240 12.34 -20.14 19.72
N GLN A 241 12.99 -21.07 19.03
CA GLN A 241 13.63 -20.81 17.75
C GLN A 241 13.51 -22.05 16.86
N PRO A 242 12.30 -22.36 16.36
CA PRO A 242 12.08 -23.50 15.46
C PRO A 242 12.97 -23.37 14.21
N PRO A 243 13.28 -24.43 13.45
CA PRO A 243 14.07 -24.27 12.22
C PRO A 243 13.37 -23.36 11.20
N LEU A 244 14.14 -22.57 10.44
CA LEU A 244 13.57 -21.76 9.34
C LEU A 244 13.09 -22.69 8.22
N PRO A 245 11.96 -22.37 7.56
CA PRO A 245 11.54 -23.10 6.37
C PRO A 245 12.55 -22.86 5.22
N LEU A 246 12.71 -23.85 4.35
CA LEU A 246 13.55 -23.75 3.17
C LEU A 246 12.82 -22.94 2.09
N LEU A 247 12.97 -21.62 2.14
CA LEU A 247 12.32 -20.66 1.25
C LEU A 247 13.37 -19.72 0.64
N ARG A 248 13.16 -19.31 -0.62
CA ARG A 248 14.12 -18.51 -1.41
C ARG A 248 14.57 -17.25 -0.69
N PHE A 249 13.65 -16.51 -0.08
CA PHE A 249 13.91 -15.19 0.50
C PHE A 249 14.25 -15.24 2.00
N VAL A 250 14.59 -16.42 2.53
CA VAL A 250 14.87 -16.67 3.97
C VAL A 250 16.28 -17.24 4.18
N GLU A 251 17.20 -17.01 3.22
CA GLU A 251 18.53 -17.64 3.19
C GLU A 251 19.42 -17.29 4.40
N ARG A 252 19.65 -16.00 4.64
CA ARG A 252 20.57 -15.53 5.69
C ARG A 252 19.86 -14.65 6.72
N PRO A 253 19.39 -15.19 7.85
CA PRO A 253 18.84 -14.36 8.93
C PRO A 253 19.95 -13.49 9.54
N LEU A 254 19.73 -12.18 9.58
CA LEU A 254 20.58 -11.20 10.26
C LEU A 254 20.05 -10.86 11.67
N VAL A 255 18.72 -10.87 11.82
CA VAL A 255 18.01 -10.67 13.10
C VAL A 255 16.92 -11.71 13.17
N ARG A 256 16.76 -12.36 14.32
CA ARG A 256 15.81 -13.46 14.45
C ARG A 256 15.28 -13.65 15.87
N TYR A 257 14.03 -13.24 16.06
CA TYR A 257 13.21 -13.50 17.22
C TYR A 257 11.88 -14.09 16.73
N HIS A 258 11.71 -15.41 16.87
CA HIS A 258 10.51 -16.09 16.36
C HIS A 258 9.24 -15.49 16.97
N GLY A 259 8.24 -15.22 16.12
CA GLY A 259 7.00 -14.56 16.53
C GLY A 259 7.12 -13.07 16.85
N VAL A 260 8.28 -12.45 16.65
CA VAL A 260 8.52 -11.03 16.96
C VAL A 260 9.15 -10.29 15.79
N GLU A 261 10.36 -10.68 15.36
CA GLU A 261 11.09 -10.00 14.30
C GLU A 261 11.98 -10.95 13.49
N LEU A 262 12.04 -10.75 12.17
CA LEU A 262 12.96 -11.44 11.28
C LEU A 262 13.50 -10.46 10.23
N VAL A 263 14.83 -10.39 10.10
CA VAL A 263 15.49 -9.73 8.96
C VAL A 263 16.26 -10.79 8.20
N ALA A 264 15.82 -11.12 6.99
CA ALA A 264 16.51 -12.04 6.10
C ALA A 264 17.24 -11.28 5.00
N GLU A 265 18.50 -11.64 4.76
CA GLU A 265 19.33 -11.14 3.67
C GLU A 265 19.41 -12.18 2.57
N VAL A 266 19.34 -11.71 1.33
CA VAL A 266 19.40 -12.55 0.13
C VAL A 266 20.09 -11.79 -1.00
N GLU A 267 20.92 -12.50 -1.76
CA GLU A 267 21.55 -11.97 -2.96
C GLU A 267 20.71 -12.36 -4.19
N LEU A 268 20.45 -11.39 -5.07
CA LEU A 268 19.71 -11.55 -6.31
C LEU A 268 20.63 -11.34 -7.51
N ASN A 269 20.61 -12.27 -8.46
CA ASN A 269 21.31 -12.16 -9.74
C ASN A 269 20.65 -13.07 -10.79
N VAL A 270 20.96 -12.88 -12.07
CA VAL A 270 20.34 -13.65 -13.18
C VAL A 270 20.64 -15.16 -13.10
N GLY A 271 21.74 -15.56 -12.46
CA GLY A 271 22.11 -16.96 -12.30
C GLY A 271 21.23 -17.70 -11.28
N SER A 272 20.95 -17.08 -10.13
CA SER A 272 20.07 -17.61 -9.08
C SER A 272 18.59 -17.36 -9.37
N ASP A 273 18.28 -16.23 -10.00
CA ASP A 273 16.92 -15.71 -10.22
C ASP A 273 16.70 -15.43 -11.73
N PRO A 274 16.55 -16.48 -12.57
CA PRO A 274 16.42 -16.32 -14.02
C PRO A 274 15.27 -15.41 -14.47
N TYR A 275 14.24 -15.21 -13.64
CA TYR A 275 13.13 -14.30 -13.95
C TYR A 275 13.58 -12.85 -14.14
N LEU A 276 14.72 -12.45 -13.56
CA LEU A 276 15.24 -11.09 -13.70
C LEU A 276 15.54 -10.74 -15.16
N ALA A 277 16.01 -11.72 -15.95
CA ALA A 277 16.28 -11.52 -17.38
C ALA A 277 15.01 -11.25 -18.20
N ASP A 278 13.85 -11.68 -17.72
CA ASP A 278 12.55 -11.46 -18.35
C ASP A 278 11.85 -10.20 -17.82
N HIS A 279 12.52 -9.40 -16.98
CA HIS A 279 11.97 -8.16 -16.44
C HIS A 279 12.96 -7.00 -16.62
N LEU A 280 13.36 -6.82 -17.89
CA LEU A 280 14.32 -5.83 -18.36
C LEU A 280 13.59 -4.57 -18.87
N LEU A 281 13.77 -3.46 -18.17
CA LEU A 281 13.25 -2.15 -18.58
C LEU A 281 14.40 -1.17 -18.76
N ASP A 282 14.55 -0.64 -19.97
CA ASP A 282 15.57 0.36 -20.32
C ASP A 282 17.01 -0.05 -19.98
N GLY A 283 17.32 -1.33 -20.17
CA GLY A 283 18.65 -1.87 -19.85
C GLY A 283 18.85 -2.23 -18.37
N ASN A 284 17.87 -1.97 -17.50
CA ASN A 284 17.92 -2.28 -16.08
C ASN A 284 17.06 -3.53 -15.79
N LEU A 285 17.64 -4.52 -15.11
CA LEU A 285 16.86 -5.64 -14.58
C LEU A 285 16.19 -5.16 -13.30
N LEU A 286 14.86 -5.23 -13.25
CA LEU A 286 14.12 -4.78 -12.08
C LEU A 286 13.58 -6.00 -11.32
N LEU A 287 13.63 -5.97 -9.99
CA LEU A 287 12.87 -6.92 -9.18
C LEU A 287 11.37 -6.66 -9.40
N PRO A 288 10.61 -7.62 -9.94
CA PRO A 288 9.18 -7.43 -10.15
C PRO A 288 8.44 -7.25 -8.83
N ALA A 289 7.43 -6.38 -8.82
CA ALA A 289 6.58 -6.12 -7.66
C ALA A 289 5.97 -7.41 -7.07
N VAL A 290 5.61 -8.37 -7.94
CA VAL A 290 5.08 -9.69 -7.56
C VAL A 290 6.08 -10.53 -6.76
N PHE A 291 7.38 -10.46 -7.07
CA PHE A 291 8.42 -11.12 -6.27
C PHE A 291 8.71 -10.36 -4.98
N GLY A 292 8.53 -9.03 -4.98
CA GLY A 292 8.53 -8.24 -3.75
C GLY A 292 7.47 -8.71 -2.75
N MET A 293 6.24 -8.91 -3.21
CA MET A 293 5.16 -9.46 -2.39
C MET A 293 5.46 -10.89 -1.92
N GLU A 294 5.95 -11.76 -2.82
CA GLU A 294 6.35 -13.13 -2.47
C GLU A 294 7.45 -13.16 -1.40
N ALA A 295 8.49 -12.33 -1.54
CA ALA A 295 9.57 -12.24 -0.57
C ALA A 295 9.09 -11.82 0.82
N MET A 296 8.20 -10.83 0.89
CA MET A 296 7.55 -10.42 2.13
C MET A 296 6.70 -11.57 2.71
N SER A 297 5.90 -12.27 1.90
CA SER A 297 5.12 -13.41 2.36
C SER A 297 5.98 -14.57 2.89
N GLN A 298 7.11 -14.87 2.25
CA GLN A 298 8.04 -15.92 2.73
C GLN A 298 8.66 -15.55 4.07
N VAL A 299 9.09 -14.30 4.25
CA VAL A 299 9.64 -13.83 5.52
C VAL A 299 8.57 -13.78 6.60
N ALA A 300 7.34 -13.36 6.30
CA ALA A 300 6.24 -13.40 7.27
C ALA A 300 5.92 -14.83 7.72
N CYS A 301 5.90 -15.81 6.79
CA CYS A 301 5.73 -17.23 7.12
C CYS A 301 6.88 -17.73 8.02
N ALA A 302 8.12 -17.44 7.68
CA ALA A 302 9.29 -17.85 8.48
C ALA A 302 9.35 -17.18 9.87
N LEU A 303 8.90 -15.93 9.95
CA LEU A 303 8.81 -15.14 11.18
C LEU A 303 7.77 -15.73 12.14
N THR A 304 6.56 -15.99 11.64
CA THR A 304 5.39 -16.35 12.45
C THR A 304 5.18 -17.85 12.60
N GLY A 305 5.74 -18.66 11.69
CA GLY A 305 5.43 -20.08 11.57
C GLY A 305 4.05 -20.38 10.97
N ARG A 306 3.28 -19.35 10.58
CA ARG A 306 1.96 -19.48 9.95
C ARG A 306 2.09 -19.88 8.49
N THR A 307 1.22 -20.78 8.03
CA THR A 307 1.21 -21.28 6.64
C THR A 307 -0.08 -20.90 5.91
N GLU A 308 -1.08 -20.37 6.61
CA GLU A 308 -2.25 -19.76 6.00
C GLU A 308 -1.87 -18.53 5.15
N LEU A 309 -2.66 -18.26 4.12
CA LEU A 309 -2.46 -17.09 3.26
C LEU A 309 -2.91 -15.81 3.99
N PRO A 310 -2.05 -14.79 4.08
CA PRO A 310 -2.46 -13.49 4.57
C PRO A 310 -3.17 -12.68 3.49
N VAL A 311 -4.02 -11.75 3.92
CA VAL A 311 -4.40 -10.61 3.09
C VAL A 311 -3.24 -9.61 3.11
N ILE A 312 -2.78 -9.20 1.94
CA ILE A 312 -1.72 -8.20 1.81
C ILE A 312 -2.40 -6.83 1.74
N GLU A 313 -2.16 -5.98 2.73
CA GLU A 313 -2.68 -4.62 2.83
C GLU A 313 -1.55 -3.61 2.57
N HIS A 314 -1.87 -2.51 1.89
CA HIS A 314 -0.94 -1.41 1.62
C HIS A 314 0.41 -1.85 1.06
N ALA A 315 0.40 -2.71 0.03
CA ALA A 315 1.60 -3.07 -0.69
C ALA A 315 2.06 -1.85 -1.50
N GLU A 316 3.19 -1.25 -1.14
CA GLU A 316 3.73 -0.05 -1.78
C GLU A 316 5.09 -0.32 -2.41
N PHE A 317 5.27 0.13 -3.65
CA PHE A 317 6.49 -0.01 -4.45
C PHE A 317 7.16 1.36 -4.60
N LEU A 318 7.73 1.85 -3.50
CA LEU A 318 8.25 3.22 -3.36
C LEU A 318 9.41 3.50 -4.32
N ARG A 319 10.27 2.51 -4.54
CA ARG A 319 11.48 2.63 -5.37
C ARG A 319 11.76 1.32 -6.10
N PRO A 320 12.21 1.37 -7.37
CA PRO A 320 12.62 0.17 -8.08
C PRO A 320 13.89 -0.42 -7.43
N ILE A 321 13.94 -1.74 -7.29
CA ILE A 321 15.16 -2.46 -6.93
C ILE A 321 15.82 -2.91 -8.23
N VAL A 322 16.99 -2.37 -8.53
CA VAL A 322 17.71 -2.60 -9.79
C VAL A 322 18.83 -3.62 -9.58
N ILE A 323 18.85 -4.67 -10.39
CA ILE A 323 19.92 -5.67 -10.42
C ILE A 323 20.81 -5.38 -11.64
N PRO A 324 22.14 -5.21 -11.45
CA PRO A 324 23.05 -5.04 -12.58
C PRO A 324 23.06 -6.28 -13.49
N PRO A 325 22.97 -6.15 -14.83
CA PRO A 325 22.88 -7.30 -15.74
C PRO A 325 23.99 -8.36 -15.63
N GLY A 326 25.20 -7.95 -15.23
CA GLY A 326 26.34 -8.84 -15.00
C GLY A 326 26.77 -8.93 -13.53
N GLY A 327 25.93 -8.47 -12.60
CA GLY A 327 26.25 -8.40 -11.17
C GLY A 327 25.14 -8.95 -10.30
N SER A 328 25.19 -8.59 -9.02
CA SER A 328 24.18 -8.93 -8.03
C SER A 328 23.72 -7.68 -7.28
N ALA A 329 22.56 -7.80 -6.64
CA ALA A 329 22.09 -6.87 -5.63
C ALA A 329 21.75 -7.63 -4.36
N THR A 330 22.12 -7.09 -3.20
CA THR A 330 21.71 -7.66 -1.92
C THR A 330 20.46 -6.96 -1.45
N VAL A 331 19.43 -7.73 -1.12
CA VAL A 331 18.20 -7.20 -0.50
C VAL A 331 18.02 -7.77 0.89
N ARG A 332 17.40 -6.97 1.75
CA ARG A 332 16.99 -7.34 3.11
C ARG A 332 15.49 -7.21 3.21
N VAL A 333 14.85 -8.30 3.58
CA VAL A 333 13.42 -8.35 3.86
C VAL A 333 13.27 -8.40 5.38
N ALA A 334 12.74 -7.32 5.94
CA ALA A 334 12.50 -7.17 7.37
C ALA A 334 11.01 -7.33 7.65
N GLY A 335 10.66 -8.11 8.67
CA GLY A 335 9.30 -8.29 9.15
C GLY A 335 9.24 -8.17 10.68
N VAL A 336 8.19 -7.51 11.18
CA VAL A 336 7.90 -7.39 12.61
C VAL A 336 6.42 -7.69 12.88
N VAL A 337 6.15 -8.50 13.90
CA VAL A 337 4.79 -8.78 14.37
C VAL A 337 4.35 -7.61 15.25
N VAL A 338 3.32 -6.87 14.81
CA VAL A 338 2.81 -5.69 15.53
C VAL A 338 1.52 -6.00 16.29
N GLU A 339 0.73 -6.94 15.78
CA GLU A 339 -0.48 -7.51 16.42
C GLU A 339 -0.46 -9.02 16.21
N ASP A 340 -1.29 -9.78 16.96
CA ASP A 340 -1.29 -11.25 16.89
C ASP A 340 -1.63 -11.80 15.50
N ASP A 341 -2.33 -11.00 14.68
CA ASP A 341 -2.74 -11.28 13.31
C ASP A 341 -2.06 -10.37 12.26
N LEU A 342 -1.17 -9.46 12.64
CA LEU A 342 -0.61 -8.44 11.74
C LEU A 342 0.91 -8.41 11.75
N VAL A 343 1.51 -8.53 10.56
CA VAL A 343 2.94 -8.38 10.34
C VAL A 343 3.20 -7.20 9.42
N GLU A 344 4.06 -6.27 9.83
CA GLU A 344 4.56 -5.21 8.94
C GLU A 344 5.88 -5.64 8.32
N LEU A 345 6.03 -5.42 7.01
CA LEU A 345 7.22 -5.81 6.26
C LEU A 345 7.75 -4.69 5.39
N ALA A 346 9.07 -4.71 5.19
CA ALA A 346 9.76 -3.83 4.27
C ALA A 346 10.92 -4.54 3.57
N ILE A 347 11.16 -4.20 2.30
CA ILE A 347 12.33 -4.60 1.54
C ILE A 347 13.26 -3.40 1.37
N ARG A 348 14.54 -3.59 1.69
CA ARG A 348 15.61 -2.62 1.48
C ARG A 348 16.71 -3.22 0.63
N SER A 349 17.34 -2.41 -0.20
CA SER A 349 18.40 -2.84 -1.13
C SER A 349 19.74 -2.19 -0.79
N SER A 350 20.83 -2.87 -1.15
CA SER A 350 22.20 -2.42 -0.97
C SER A 350 22.52 -1.15 -1.78
N ASP A 351 21.78 -0.87 -2.85
CA ASP A 351 21.90 0.34 -3.69
C ASP A 351 21.79 1.66 -2.88
N THR A 352 20.97 1.66 -1.84
CA THR A 352 20.75 2.78 -0.92
C THR A 352 21.50 2.59 0.40
N GLY A 353 22.40 1.61 0.48
CA GLY A 353 23.04 1.21 1.73
C GLY A 353 22.03 0.74 2.78
N PHE A 354 20.87 0.21 2.35
CA PHE A 354 19.75 -0.19 3.21
C PHE A 354 19.11 0.95 4.02
N ALA A 355 19.35 2.21 3.65
CA ALA A 355 18.80 3.37 4.34
C ALA A 355 17.33 3.64 3.97
N ALA A 356 16.91 3.26 2.76
CA ALA A 356 15.57 3.53 2.25
C ALA A 356 14.77 2.24 2.03
N GLU A 357 13.47 2.33 2.32
CA GLU A 357 12.50 1.33 1.92
C GLU A 357 12.27 1.41 0.41
N HIS A 358 12.31 0.23 -0.21
CA HIS A 358 11.98 0.06 -1.61
C HIS A 358 10.55 -0.41 -1.71
N PHE A 359 10.23 -1.52 -1.06
CA PHE A 359 8.86 -2.04 -0.94
C PHE A 359 8.45 -2.12 0.52
N ARG A 360 7.16 -2.01 0.79
CA ARG A 360 6.57 -2.29 2.10
C ARG A 360 5.16 -2.85 1.97
N ALA A 361 4.71 -3.60 2.97
CA ALA A 361 3.34 -4.11 3.04
C ALA A 361 2.98 -4.48 4.48
N ARG A 362 1.67 -4.67 4.71
CA ARG A 362 1.13 -5.28 5.92
C ARG A 362 0.49 -6.61 5.56
N LEU A 363 0.82 -7.68 6.26
CA LEU A 363 0.23 -9.00 6.05
C LEU A 363 -0.70 -9.31 7.22
N ARG A 364 -2.00 -9.35 6.94
CA ARG A 364 -3.03 -9.65 7.92
C ARG A 364 -3.53 -11.09 7.79
N TYR A 365 -3.41 -11.83 8.86
CA TYR A 365 -3.89 -13.20 8.99
C TYR A 365 -5.33 -13.22 9.51
N GLY A 366 -6.13 -14.22 9.12
CA GLY A 366 -7.50 -14.36 9.64
C GLY A 366 -8.48 -13.24 9.21
N ALA A 367 -8.15 -12.42 8.21
CA ALA A 367 -8.91 -11.24 7.77
C ALA A 367 -10.29 -11.52 7.12
N GLY A 368 -10.83 -12.74 7.24
CA GLY A 368 -12.13 -13.13 6.71
C GLY A 368 -12.09 -13.74 5.30
N ALA A 369 -13.27 -13.97 4.73
CA ALA A 369 -13.44 -14.62 3.43
C ALA A 369 -13.07 -13.70 2.25
N LEU A 370 -12.68 -14.31 1.13
CA LEU A 370 -12.50 -13.64 -0.15
C LEU A 370 -13.79 -12.90 -0.56
N PRO A 371 -13.75 -11.57 -0.77
CA PRO A 371 -14.95 -10.81 -1.14
C PRO A 371 -15.45 -11.18 -2.54
N ASP A 372 -16.76 -11.37 -2.68
CA ASP A 372 -17.43 -11.56 -3.97
C ASP A 372 -17.78 -10.22 -4.64
N GLY A 373 -18.22 -10.29 -5.90
CA GLY A 373 -18.74 -9.15 -6.66
C GLY A 373 -17.74 -8.55 -7.66
N PRO A 374 -17.95 -7.29 -8.07
CA PRO A 374 -17.22 -6.71 -9.19
C PRO A 374 -15.71 -6.58 -8.89
N PRO A 375 -14.87 -6.57 -9.94
CA PRO A 375 -15.23 -6.55 -11.36
C PRO A 375 -15.73 -7.90 -11.91
N GLU A 376 -16.72 -7.82 -12.80
CA GLU A 376 -17.37 -8.96 -13.45
C GLU A 376 -16.91 -9.11 -14.91
N PRO A 377 -16.93 -10.34 -15.46
CA PRO A 377 -16.72 -10.55 -16.89
C PRO A 377 -17.69 -9.74 -17.75
N ALA A 378 -17.21 -9.29 -18.92
CA ALA A 378 -18.06 -8.63 -19.91
C ALA A 378 -19.21 -9.56 -20.33
N GLY A 379 -20.36 -8.95 -20.62
CA GLY A 379 -21.57 -9.68 -21.00
C GLY A 379 -21.34 -10.56 -22.23
N ALA A 380 -21.88 -11.78 -22.19
CA ALA A 380 -21.77 -12.72 -23.31
C ALA A 380 -22.36 -12.14 -24.60
N GLY A 381 -21.73 -12.43 -25.75
CA GLY A 381 -22.29 -12.15 -27.07
C GLY A 381 -21.50 -11.19 -27.96
N LEU A 382 -20.42 -10.58 -27.46
CA LEU A 382 -19.40 -9.96 -28.32
C LEU A 382 -18.30 -10.99 -28.64
N PRO A 383 -17.72 -10.96 -29.85
CA PRO A 383 -16.55 -11.78 -30.16
C PRO A 383 -15.32 -11.34 -29.37
N ASP A 384 -14.27 -12.15 -29.35
CA ASP A 384 -12.97 -11.78 -28.77
C ASP A 384 -12.44 -10.50 -29.45
N VAL A 385 -11.71 -9.65 -28.72
CA VAL A 385 -11.05 -8.47 -29.27
C VAL A 385 -10.00 -8.93 -30.29
N ALA A 386 -9.92 -8.25 -31.44
CA ALA A 386 -8.95 -8.54 -32.49
C ALA A 386 -7.52 -8.11 -32.10
N LEU A 387 -7.00 -8.68 -31.01
CA LEU A 387 -5.72 -8.36 -30.39
C LEU A 387 -5.03 -9.68 -30.01
N ARG A 388 -3.79 -9.86 -30.46
CA ARG A 388 -2.93 -11.01 -30.14
C ARG A 388 -1.85 -10.56 -29.14
N PRO A 389 -2.00 -10.84 -27.83
CA PRO A 389 -1.07 -10.33 -26.82
C PRO A 389 0.40 -10.64 -27.09
N GLU A 390 0.70 -11.83 -27.61
CA GLU A 390 2.06 -12.29 -27.97
C GLU A 390 2.79 -11.37 -28.97
N THR A 391 2.08 -10.76 -29.92
CA THR A 391 2.67 -10.00 -31.02
C THR A 391 2.30 -8.52 -30.98
N ASP A 392 1.17 -8.19 -30.36
CA ASP A 392 0.63 -6.84 -30.33
C ASP A 392 0.94 -6.11 -29.01
N LEU A 393 1.22 -6.84 -27.92
CA LEU A 393 1.49 -6.26 -26.61
C LEU A 393 2.93 -6.47 -26.15
N TYR A 394 3.42 -7.71 -26.09
CA TYR A 394 4.79 -8.00 -25.63
C TYR A 394 5.85 -7.52 -26.63
N GLY A 395 6.92 -6.92 -26.09
CA GLY A 395 8.02 -6.33 -26.86
C GLY A 395 7.81 -4.87 -27.24
N GLU A 396 6.56 -4.46 -27.51
CA GLU A 396 6.24 -3.06 -27.77
C GLU A 396 5.73 -2.35 -26.50
N ILE A 397 4.58 -2.76 -25.97
CA ILE A 397 3.91 -2.10 -24.84
C ILE A 397 4.37 -2.73 -23.52
N LEU A 398 4.36 -4.06 -23.47
CA LEU A 398 4.78 -4.87 -22.33
C LEU A 398 6.25 -5.27 -22.50
N PHE A 399 7.11 -4.90 -21.56
CA PHE A 399 8.56 -5.20 -21.61
C PHE A 399 8.89 -6.62 -21.09
N GLN A 400 7.89 -7.33 -20.57
CA GLN A 400 7.98 -8.67 -20.03
C GLN A 400 8.50 -9.71 -21.04
N GLY A 401 9.54 -10.43 -20.64
CA GLY A 401 10.06 -11.61 -21.33
C GLY A 401 9.25 -12.88 -21.08
N ALA A 402 9.70 -13.99 -21.69
CA ALA A 402 8.88 -15.19 -21.90
C ALA A 402 8.25 -15.77 -20.62
N ARG A 403 8.95 -15.74 -19.48
CA ARG A 403 8.40 -16.22 -18.20
C ARG A 403 7.18 -15.46 -17.72
N PHE A 404 7.01 -14.19 -18.10
CA PHE A 404 5.88 -13.35 -17.69
C PHE A 404 4.78 -13.23 -18.75
N GLN A 405 4.94 -13.84 -19.93
CA GLN A 405 3.97 -13.73 -21.03
C GLN A 405 2.73 -14.60 -20.81
N ARG A 406 1.79 -14.15 -19.96
CA ARG A 406 0.64 -14.97 -19.54
C ARG A 406 -0.69 -14.61 -20.18
N LEU A 407 -0.82 -13.40 -20.70
CA LEU A 407 -2.00 -12.93 -21.44
C LEU A 407 -2.24 -13.78 -22.70
N ARG A 408 -3.47 -14.28 -22.87
CA ARG A 408 -3.86 -15.12 -24.01
C ARG A 408 -4.77 -14.41 -25.00
N ARG A 409 -5.90 -13.90 -24.52
CA ARG A 409 -6.88 -13.16 -25.33
C ARG A 409 -7.65 -12.17 -24.48
N TYR A 410 -8.17 -11.13 -25.13
CA TYR A 410 -9.02 -10.14 -24.50
C TYR A 410 -10.45 -10.32 -24.98
N HIS A 411 -11.39 -10.40 -24.05
CA HIS A 411 -12.83 -10.27 -24.29
C HIS A 411 -13.25 -8.81 -24.31
N ARG A 412 -12.53 -7.96 -23.56
CA ARG A 412 -12.70 -6.51 -23.54
C ARG A 412 -11.38 -5.79 -23.29
N ALA A 413 -11.10 -4.78 -24.12
CA ALA A 413 -10.01 -3.83 -23.97
C ALA A 413 -10.58 -2.41 -24.17
N ALA A 414 -11.06 -1.80 -23.10
CA ALA A 414 -11.65 -0.46 -23.11
C ALA A 414 -10.80 0.51 -22.27
N ALA A 415 -11.03 1.81 -22.40
CA ALA A 415 -10.27 2.81 -21.64
C ALA A 415 -10.29 2.59 -20.13
N ARG A 416 -11.36 2.02 -19.58
CA ARG A 416 -11.60 1.93 -18.12
C ARG A 416 -11.91 0.53 -17.62
N SER A 417 -11.85 -0.48 -18.48
CA SER A 417 -12.18 -1.84 -18.08
C SER A 417 -11.54 -2.87 -18.98
N VAL A 418 -11.12 -3.96 -18.36
CA VAL A 418 -10.49 -5.10 -19.02
C VAL A 418 -11.20 -6.38 -18.66
N ASP A 419 -11.29 -7.29 -19.63
CA ASP A 419 -11.67 -8.67 -19.43
C ASP A 419 -10.79 -9.52 -20.34
N ALA A 420 -9.96 -10.38 -19.74
CA ALA A 420 -8.97 -11.14 -20.47
C ALA A 420 -8.68 -12.50 -19.83
N GLU A 421 -8.17 -13.41 -20.65
CA GLU A 421 -7.70 -14.70 -20.22
C GLU A 421 -6.20 -14.70 -20.00
N VAL A 422 -5.79 -15.36 -18.91
CA VAL A 422 -4.39 -15.56 -18.52
C VAL A 422 -4.14 -17.05 -18.32
N ALA A 423 -2.88 -17.46 -18.44
CA ALA A 423 -2.49 -18.85 -18.23
C ALA A 423 -1.37 -18.97 -17.19
N ALA A 424 -1.57 -19.84 -16.20
CA ALA A 424 -0.48 -20.39 -15.41
C ALA A 424 0.34 -21.36 -16.28
N LEU A 425 1.66 -21.40 -16.06
CA LEU A 425 2.57 -22.27 -16.81
C LEU A 425 3.36 -23.14 -15.83
N ASP A 426 3.24 -24.45 -16.02
CA ASP A 426 3.99 -25.42 -15.25
C ASP A 426 5.50 -25.31 -15.53
N GLY A 427 6.32 -25.53 -14.50
CA GLY A 427 7.76 -25.69 -14.68
C GLY A 427 8.48 -24.46 -15.25
N THR A 428 7.95 -23.24 -15.04
CA THR A 428 8.53 -21.98 -15.55
C THR A 428 10.00 -21.77 -15.12
N GLY A 429 10.44 -22.39 -14.02
CA GLY A 429 11.82 -22.28 -13.53
C GLY A 429 12.14 -20.85 -13.09
N TRP A 430 11.46 -20.41 -12.02
CA TRP A 430 11.63 -19.07 -11.45
C TRP A 430 13.00 -18.88 -10.79
N PHE A 431 13.50 -19.92 -10.13
CA PHE A 431 14.80 -19.92 -9.46
C PHE A 431 15.71 -21.00 -10.06
N ALA A 432 17.01 -20.89 -9.82
CA ALA A 432 17.96 -21.92 -10.18
C ALA A 432 17.65 -23.24 -9.47
N GLY A 433 17.88 -24.39 -10.13
CA GLY A 433 17.45 -25.70 -9.63
C GLY A 433 18.13 -26.21 -8.35
N PHE A 434 19.11 -25.48 -7.81
CA PHE A 434 19.73 -25.76 -6.50
C PHE A 434 19.12 -24.92 -5.36
N LEU A 435 18.18 -24.03 -5.66
CA LEU A 435 17.47 -23.18 -4.70
C LEU A 435 16.05 -23.73 -4.45
N PRO A 436 15.44 -23.42 -3.29
CA PRO A 436 14.04 -23.73 -3.05
C PRO A 436 13.14 -23.03 -4.07
N ASP A 437 12.17 -23.76 -4.61
CA ASP A 437 11.25 -23.30 -5.66
C ASP A 437 9.82 -23.05 -5.18
N THR A 438 9.59 -23.18 -3.87
CA THR A 438 8.28 -22.95 -3.26
C THR A 438 7.87 -21.50 -3.38
N LEU A 439 6.65 -21.29 -3.89
CA LEU A 439 5.98 -20.00 -4.01
C LEU A 439 4.72 -20.02 -3.16
N LEU A 440 4.65 -19.18 -2.13
CA LEU A 440 3.52 -19.14 -1.20
C LEU A 440 2.31 -18.48 -1.84
N LEU A 441 2.52 -17.47 -2.68
CA LEU A 441 1.43 -16.80 -3.37
C LEU A 441 1.01 -17.58 -4.63
N GLY A 442 1.81 -18.47 -5.21
CA GLY A 442 1.52 -19.16 -6.48
C GLY A 442 2.20 -18.50 -7.69
N ASP A 443 1.74 -18.77 -8.93
CA ASP A 443 2.40 -18.32 -10.19
C ASP A 443 2.61 -16.77 -10.27
N PRO A 444 3.86 -16.27 -10.19
CA PRO A 444 4.17 -14.83 -10.27
C PRO A 444 3.86 -14.22 -11.63
N GLY A 445 3.96 -15.00 -12.71
CA GLY A 445 3.65 -14.55 -14.06
C GLY A 445 2.18 -14.21 -14.24
N VAL A 446 1.29 -14.99 -13.64
CA VAL A 446 -0.15 -14.70 -13.66
C VAL A 446 -0.43 -13.36 -12.98
N ARG A 447 0.14 -13.13 -11.78
CA ARG A 447 -0.02 -11.85 -11.06
C ARG A 447 0.56 -10.66 -11.79
N ASP A 448 1.70 -10.85 -12.44
CA ASP A 448 2.30 -9.80 -13.26
C ASP A 448 1.36 -9.43 -14.42
N ALA A 449 0.73 -10.41 -15.07
CA ALA A 449 -0.28 -10.17 -16.08
C ALA A 449 -1.55 -9.49 -15.53
N LEU A 450 -1.95 -9.71 -14.27
CA LEU A 450 -3.03 -8.96 -13.62
C LEU A 450 -2.68 -7.47 -13.49
N MET A 451 -1.42 -7.15 -13.18
CA MET A 451 -0.96 -5.76 -13.11
C MET A 451 -0.92 -5.13 -14.50
N HIS A 452 -0.23 -5.80 -15.43
CA HIS A 452 0.22 -5.22 -16.68
C HIS A 452 -0.77 -5.39 -17.84
N GLY A 453 -1.71 -6.32 -17.76
CA GLY A 453 -2.75 -6.44 -18.78
C GLY A 453 -3.71 -5.26 -18.81
N ASN A 454 -3.73 -4.42 -17.77
CA ASN A 454 -4.42 -3.14 -17.75
C ASN A 454 -3.80 -2.09 -18.69
N GLN A 455 -2.62 -2.35 -19.27
CA GLN A 455 -1.98 -1.41 -20.20
C GLN A 455 -2.78 -1.15 -21.48
N VAL A 456 -3.69 -2.06 -21.86
CA VAL A 456 -4.61 -1.81 -22.99
C VAL A 456 -5.53 -0.60 -22.74
N CYS A 457 -5.76 -0.23 -21.47
CA CYS A 457 -6.51 0.96 -21.09
C CYS A 457 -5.75 2.27 -21.31
N VAL A 458 -4.41 2.21 -21.34
CA VAL A 458 -3.51 3.37 -21.48
C VAL A 458 -2.36 3.00 -22.44
N PRO A 459 -2.66 2.69 -23.71
CA PRO A 459 -1.70 2.04 -24.60
C PRO A 459 -0.62 3.00 -25.15
N ASP A 460 -0.77 4.31 -24.92
CA ASP A 460 0.26 5.32 -25.20
C ASP A 460 1.31 5.43 -24.09
N ALA A 461 1.23 4.64 -23.01
CA ALA A 461 2.17 4.73 -21.90
C ALA A 461 2.67 3.38 -21.39
N THR A 462 3.88 3.38 -20.85
CA THR A 462 4.36 2.28 -20.00
C THR A 462 3.90 2.53 -18.58
N LEU A 463 3.11 1.59 -18.04
CA LEU A 463 2.60 1.63 -16.68
C LEU A 463 3.45 0.76 -15.76
N LEU A 464 3.88 1.33 -14.62
CA LEU A 464 4.54 0.58 -13.55
C LEU A 464 3.68 0.57 -12.28
N PRO A 465 3.68 -0.53 -11.52
CA PRO A 465 2.95 -0.60 -10.26
C PRO A 465 3.58 0.32 -9.21
N ALA A 466 2.74 1.15 -8.59
CA ALA A 466 3.12 2.05 -7.50
C ALA A 466 2.65 1.52 -6.15
N SER A 467 1.45 0.96 -6.07
CA SER A 467 0.93 0.32 -4.86
C SER A 467 -0.32 -0.52 -5.13
N VAL A 468 -0.75 -1.32 -4.16
CA VAL A 468 -2.05 -1.99 -4.09
C VAL A 468 -2.61 -1.82 -2.68
N ASP A 469 -3.86 -1.38 -2.56
CA ASP A 469 -4.46 -1.15 -1.24
C ASP A 469 -4.73 -2.47 -0.52
N ARG A 470 -5.24 -3.48 -1.24
CA ARG A 470 -5.46 -4.81 -0.70
C ARG A 470 -5.36 -5.92 -1.75
N VAL A 471 -4.75 -7.05 -1.40
CA VAL A 471 -4.72 -8.28 -2.21
C VAL A 471 -5.18 -9.47 -1.36
N TYR A 472 -6.16 -10.21 -1.88
CA TYR A 472 -6.62 -11.50 -1.35
C TYR A 472 -6.04 -12.62 -2.23
N PRO A 473 -4.86 -13.18 -1.89
CA PRO A 473 -4.14 -14.08 -2.78
C PRO A 473 -4.81 -15.45 -2.90
N ALA A 474 -4.71 -16.06 -4.09
CA ALA A 474 -5.18 -17.43 -4.35
C ALA A 474 -4.28 -18.51 -3.75
N GLY A 475 -2.98 -18.23 -3.58
CA GLY A 475 -1.96 -19.22 -3.25
C GLY A 475 -1.75 -20.24 -4.37
N SER A 476 -1.49 -21.50 -3.99
CA SER A 476 -1.28 -22.60 -4.94
C SER A 476 -2.45 -22.84 -5.90
N ARG A 477 -3.68 -22.47 -5.51
CA ARG A 477 -4.88 -22.57 -6.38
C ARG A 477 -4.71 -21.85 -7.71
N LEU A 478 -3.85 -20.84 -7.77
CA LEU A 478 -3.51 -20.11 -9.00
C LEU A 478 -2.86 -21.02 -10.05
N SER A 479 -2.04 -21.97 -9.60
CA SER A 479 -1.30 -22.89 -10.46
C SER A 479 -2.09 -24.16 -10.78
N ASP A 480 -3.11 -24.49 -9.99
CA ASP A 480 -3.97 -25.67 -10.20
C ASP A 480 -5.00 -25.46 -11.33
N GLU A 481 -5.28 -24.21 -11.68
CA GLU A 481 -6.31 -23.80 -12.63
C GLU A 481 -5.71 -23.53 -14.01
N LYS A 482 -6.31 -24.11 -15.05
CA LYS A 482 -5.86 -23.96 -16.44
C LYS A 482 -6.53 -22.81 -17.17
N ASP A 483 -7.77 -22.54 -16.81
CA ASP A 483 -8.60 -21.51 -17.40
C ASP A 483 -8.80 -20.40 -16.38
N LEU A 484 -8.02 -19.32 -16.54
CA LEU A 484 -8.06 -18.17 -15.66
C LEU A 484 -8.55 -16.96 -16.44
N ARG A 485 -9.57 -16.28 -15.91
CA ARG A 485 -10.12 -15.05 -16.48
C ARG A 485 -10.00 -13.93 -15.48
N TYR A 486 -9.30 -12.87 -15.83
CA TYR A 486 -9.20 -11.69 -14.99
C TYR A 486 -9.99 -10.54 -15.58
N CYS A 487 -10.64 -9.81 -14.69
CA CYS A 487 -11.42 -8.62 -14.99
C CYS A 487 -10.85 -7.46 -14.18
N ALA A 488 -10.77 -6.29 -14.79
CA ALA A 488 -10.34 -5.07 -14.11
C ALA A 488 -11.26 -3.90 -14.45
N VAL A 489 -11.53 -3.03 -13.49
CA VAL A 489 -12.29 -1.79 -13.68
C VAL A 489 -11.55 -0.63 -13.02
N GLU A 490 -11.42 0.48 -13.74
CA GLU A 490 -10.83 1.70 -13.21
C GLU A 490 -11.76 2.29 -12.12
N ARG A 491 -11.20 2.47 -10.93
CA ARG A 491 -11.83 3.15 -9.80
C ARG A 491 -11.67 4.66 -9.91
N SER A 492 -10.49 5.11 -10.31
CA SER A 492 -10.17 6.53 -10.43
C SER A 492 -8.88 6.76 -11.24
N ARG A 493 -8.73 7.99 -11.73
CA ARG A 493 -7.50 8.51 -12.35
C ARG A 493 -7.14 9.84 -11.69
N ASP A 494 -5.87 10.00 -11.36
CA ASP A 494 -5.28 11.28 -10.92
C ASP A 494 -3.99 11.54 -11.70
N GLY A 495 -4.08 12.46 -12.66
CA GLY A 495 -3.00 12.75 -13.61
C GLY A 495 -2.53 11.49 -14.35
N ASP A 496 -1.31 11.08 -14.02
CA ASP A 496 -0.60 9.92 -14.59
C ASP A 496 -0.73 8.65 -13.76
N THR A 497 -1.58 8.67 -12.73
CA THR A 497 -1.86 7.53 -11.85
C THR A 497 -3.26 6.99 -12.12
N TYR A 498 -3.35 5.69 -12.34
CA TYR A 498 -4.58 4.98 -12.65
C TYR A 498 -4.83 3.93 -11.58
N THR A 499 -6.02 3.92 -10.99
CA THR A 499 -6.38 3.00 -9.89
C THR A 499 -7.40 2.00 -10.38
N TYR A 500 -7.12 0.70 -10.22
CA TYR A 500 -7.98 -0.39 -10.69
C TYR A 500 -8.35 -1.35 -9.56
N ASP A 501 -9.56 -1.89 -9.64
CA ASP A 501 -9.98 -3.09 -8.91
C ASP A 501 -9.92 -4.29 -9.86
N ILE A 502 -9.46 -5.44 -9.37
CA ILE A 502 -9.24 -6.66 -10.16
C ILE A 502 -9.88 -7.86 -9.47
N ALA A 503 -10.53 -8.71 -10.27
CA ALA A 503 -10.96 -10.04 -9.86
C ALA A 503 -10.43 -11.08 -10.84
N LEU A 504 -9.79 -12.13 -10.29
CA LEU A 504 -9.37 -13.31 -11.03
C LEU A 504 -10.34 -14.45 -10.73
N ARG A 505 -10.87 -15.09 -11.77
CA ARG A 505 -11.83 -16.19 -11.67
C ARG A 505 -11.30 -17.45 -12.34
N SER A 506 -11.71 -18.59 -11.79
CA SER A 506 -11.52 -19.90 -12.43
C SER A 506 -12.44 -20.06 -13.66
N GLY A 507 -12.24 -21.13 -14.42
CA GLY A 507 -13.13 -21.51 -15.53
C GLY A 507 -14.58 -21.77 -15.11
N THR A 508 -14.84 -22.01 -13.82
CA THR A 508 -16.21 -22.16 -13.26
C THR A 508 -16.84 -20.83 -12.85
N GLY A 509 -16.10 -19.72 -12.93
CA GLY A 509 -16.56 -18.37 -12.58
C GLY A 509 -16.36 -17.98 -11.11
N ALA A 510 -15.83 -18.89 -10.28
CA ALA A 510 -15.54 -18.61 -8.87
C ALA A 510 -14.33 -17.67 -8.74
N ILE A 511 -14.42 -16.68 -7.85
CA ILE A 511 -13.28 -15.79 -7.57
C ILE A 511 -12.18 -16.60 -6.87
N LEU A 512 -10.96 -16.50 -7.40
CA LEU A 512 -9.75 -17.10 -6.84
C LEU A 512 -8.93 -16.08 -6.07
N GLU A 513 -8.82 -14.87 -6.62
CA GLU A 513 -8.00 -13.77 -6.11
C GLU A 513 -8.64 -12.41 -6.44
N ARG A 514 -8.49 -11.46 -5.53
CA ARG A 514 -9.08 -10.12 -5.62
C ARG A 514 -8.06 -9.06 -5.23
N TRP A 515 -8.00 -7.99 -6.00
CA TRP A 515 -7.14 -6.84 -5.71
C TRP A 515 -8.01 -5.59 -5.67
N ASP A 516 -7.88 -4.84 -4.60
CA ASP A 516 -8.54 -3.55 -4.46
C ASP A 516 -7.47 -2.44 -4.56
N GLY A 517 -7.71 -1.45 -5.41
CA GLY A 517 -6.90 -0.24 -5.50
C GLY A 517 -5.47 -0.46 -6.03
N LEU A 518 -5.28 -1.28 -7.06
CA LEU A 518 -4.01 -1.34 -7.79
C LEU A 518 -3.75 0.02 -8.45
N ARG A 519 -2.72 0.73 -7.99
CA ARG A 519 -2.26 1.99 -8.57
C ARG A 519 -1.11 1.74 -9.53
N LEU A 520 -1.34 2.11 -10.79
CA LEU A 520 -0.38 2.08 -11.88
C LEU A 520 0.00 3.51 -12.27
N ARG A 521 1.29 3.78 -12.40
CA ARG A 521 1.80 5.09 -12.81
C ARG A 521 2.41 5.03 -14.21
N ALA A 522 2.01 5.96 -15.07
CA ALA A 522 2.68 6.16 -16.35
C ALA A 522 4.08 6.75 -16.12
N VAL A 523 5.11 6.02 -16.57
CA VAL A 523 6.52 6.46 -16.44
C VAL A 523 7.16 6.84 -17.77
N ARG A 524 6.51 6.46 -18.88
CA ARG A 524 6.89 6.81 -20.24
C ARG A 524 5.62 6.99 -21.05
N LYS A 525 5.52 8.10 -21.79
CA LYS A 525 4.44 8.36 -22.75
C LYS A 525 4.99 8.38 -24.17
N ARG A 526 4.20 7.89 -25.11
CA ARG A 526 4.37 8.04 -26.55
C ARG A 526 3.58 9.27 -27.01
N ASP A 527 3.99 9.84 -28.14
CA ASP A 527 3.31 10.98 -28.77
C ASP A 527 2.00 10.58 -29.49
N GLY A 528 1.79 9.28 -29.68
CA GLY A 528 0.59 8.70 -30.29
C GLY A 528 0.60 8.68 -31.81
N ALA A 529 1.77 8.85 -32.46
CA ALA A 529 1.91 8.83 -33.92
C ALA A 529 1.67 7.44 -34.58
N GLY A 530 1.63 6.38 -33.77
CA GLY A 530 1.46 5.00 -34.24
C GLY A 530 2.79 4.33 -34.67
N PRO A 531 2.72 3.23 -35.45
CA PRO A 531 1.49 2.60 -35.96
C PRO A 531 0.68 1.91 -34.86
N TRP A 532 -0.64 2.08 -34.88
CA TRP A 532 -1.54 1.48 -33.90
C TRP A 532 -2.09 0.13 -34.34
N VAL A 533 -2.23 -0.79 -33.38
CA VAL A 533 -3.17 -1.91 -33.49
C VAL A 533 -4.57 -1.36 -33.20
N ALA A 534 -5.51 -1.55 -34.13
CA ALA A 534 -6.79 -0.84 -34.13
C ALA A 534 -7.54 -0.88 -32.78
N PRO A 535 -7.73 -2.05 -32.11
CA PRO A 535 -8.38 -2.09 -30.80
C PRO A 535 -7.71 -1.28 -29.68
N LEU A 536 -6.41 -0.97 -29.78
CA LEU A 536 -5.71 -0.12 -28.81
C LEU A 536 -5.92 1.38 -29.09
N LEU A 537 -6.25 1.74 -30.32
CA LEU A 537 -6.52 3.14 -30.68
C LEU A 537 -7.81 3.65 -30.01
N GLY A 538 -8.82 2.79 -29.82
CA GLY A 538 -10.08 3.14 -29.13
C GLY A 538 -9.86 3.72 -27.73
N PRO A 539 -9.24 2.97 -26.80
CA PRO A 539 -8.89 3.46 -25.46
C PRO A 539 -8.08 4.77 -25.47
N TYR A 540 -7.11 4.91 -26.38
CA TYR A 540 -6.31 6.13 -26.52
C TYR A 540 -7.15 7.33 -26.97
N LEU A 541 -8.01 7.14 -27.98
CA LEU A 541 -8.92 8.17 -28.47
C LEU A 541 -9.92 8.57 -27.40
N GLU A 542 -10.58 7.64 -26.72
CA GLU A 542 -11.55 7.92 -25.65
C GLU A 542 -10.95 8.83 -24.57
N ARG A 543 -9.77 8.44 -24.03
CA ARG A 543 -9.11 9.25 -22.99
C ARG A 543 -8.66 10.61 -23.49
N THR A 544 -8.08 10.65 -24.68
CA THR A 544 -7.52 11.91 -25.19
C THR A 544 -8.61 12.88 -25.63
N VAL A 545 -9.68 12.39 -26.23
CA VAL A 545 -10.86 13.20 -26.57
C VAL A 545 -11.48 13.77 -25.30
N GLU A 546 -11.61 12.97 -24.24
CA GLU A 546 -12.10 13.48 -22.95
C GLU A 546 -11.18 14.54 -22.35
N ASP A 547 -9.86 14.31 -22.34
CA ASP A 547 -8.88 15.30 -21.86
C ASP A 547 -8.92 16.62 -22.67
N LEU A 548 -9.17 16.54 -23.99
CA LEU A 548 -9.18 17.71 -24.87
C LEU A 548 -10.52 18.46 -24.89
N LEU A 549 -11.64 17.73 -24.80
CA LEU A 549 -12.99 18.27 -24.96
C LEU A 549 -13.71 18.47 -23.62
N GLY A 550 -13.16 17.94 -22.52
CA GLY A 550 -13.70 18.08 -21.17
C GLY A 550 -14.97 17.27 -20.91
N VAL A 551 -15.35 16.38 -21.83
CA VAL A 551 -16.56 15.54 -21.72
C VAL A 551 -16.28 14.09 -22.12
N PRO A 552 -16.84 13.10 -21.42
CA PRO A 552 -16.60 11.69 -21.73
C PRO A 552 -17.34 11.28 -23.01
N VAL A 553 -16.61 10.63 -23.92
CA VAL A 553 -17.14 10.01 -25.14
C VAL A 553 -16.63 8.58 -25.20
N ALA A 554 -17.52 7.59 -25.23
CA ALA A 554 -17.09 6.20 -25.40
C ALA A 554 -16.66 5.97 -26.84
N VAL A 555 -15.44 5.46 -27.06
CA VAL A 555 -14.87 5.29 -28.40
C VAL A 555 -14.35 3.86 -28.59
N ALA A 556 -14.68 3.29 -29.75
CA ALA A 556 -14.10 2.02 -30.20
C ALA A 556 -13.58 2.16 -31.63
N VAL A 557 -12.48 1.46 -31.90
CA VAL A 557 -11.90 1.31 -33.24
C VAL A 557 -11.71 -0.18 -33.48
N GLU A 558 -12.41 -0.72 -34.47
CA GLU A 558 -12.37 -2.15 -34.80
C GLU A 558 -11.86 -2.33 -36.24
N PRO A 559 -11.02 -3.35 -36.51
CA PRO A 559 -10.66 -3.68 -37.88
C PRO A 559 -11.89 -4.15 -38.67
N ASP A 560 -11.96 -3.78 -39.93
CA ASP A 560 -13.04 -4.20 -40.82
C ASP A 560 -12.94 -5.71 -41.12
N ASP A 561 -14.07 -6.40 -41.08
CA ASP A 561 -14.15 -7.80 -41.50
C ASP A 561 -14.41 -7.90 -43.01
N GLU A 562 -13.39 -8.33 -43.77
CA GLU A 562 -13.49 -8.53 -45.21
C GLU A 562 -14.24 -9.81 -45.63
N SER A 563 -14.54 -10.70 -44.68
CA SER A 563 -15.05 -12.05 -44.98
C SER A 563 -16.57 -12.14 -45.20
N ALA A 564 -17.33 -11.09 -44.86
CA ALA A 564 -18.79 -11.14 -44.85
C ALA A 564 -19.46 -10.35 -46.00
N GLY A 565 -20.43 -10.93 -46.71
CA GLY A 565 -21.51 -10.22 -47.42
C GLY A 565 -21.16 -9.07 -48.41
N ASP A 566 -22.17 -8.27 -48.75
CA ASP A 566 -21.98 -7.04 -49.53
C ASP A 566 -21.43 -5.89 -48.67
N MET A 567 -21.01 -4.79 -49.31
CA MET A 567 -20.38 -3.65 -48.62
C MET A 567 -21.28 -3.03 -47.53
N VAL A 568 -22.59 -2.96 -47.74
CA VAL A 568 -23.53 -2.35 -46.79
C VAL A 568 -23.69 -3.26 -45.58
N ALA A 569 -23.86 -4.57 -45.79
CA ALA A 569 -23.95 -5.54 -44.71
C ALA A 569 -22.69 -5.53 -43.82
N ARG A 570 -21.48 -5.43 -44.42
CA ARG A 570 -20.22 -5.31 -43.68
C ARG A 570 -20.17 -4.09 -42.78
N ARG A 571 -20.42 -2.91 -43.35
CA ARG A 571 -20.42 -1.65 -42.59
C ARG A 571 -21.41 -1.67 -41.44
N ARG A 572 -22.60 -2.24 -41.66
CA ARG A 572 -23.61 -2.35 -40.61
C ARG A 572 -23.20 -3.31 -39.49
N ALA A 573 -22.58 -4.43 -39.83
CA ALA A 573 -22.04 -5.38 -38.84
C ALA A 573 -20.88 -4.77 -38.05
N GLY A 574 -19.92 -4.12 -38.73
CA GLY A 574 -18.82 -3.40 -38.10
C GLY A 574 -19.30 -2.30 -37.16
N THR A 575 -20.30 -1.51 -37.58
CA THR A 575 -20.93 -0.49 -36.73
C THR A 575 -21.52 -1.11 -35.46
N ALA A 576 -22.27 -2.21 -35.58
CA ALA A 576 -22.87 -2.88 -34.41
C ALA A 576 -21.80 -3.45 -33.46
N LEU A 577 -20.71 -4.00 -33.99
CA LEU A 577 -19.59 -4.50 -33.20
C LEU A 577 -18.87 -3.36 -32.47
N ALA A 578 -18.46 -2.31 -33.17
CA ALA A 578 -17.76 -1.16 -32.57
C ALA A 578 -18.66 -0.43 -31.54
N ALA A 579 -19.95 -0.29 -31.82
CA ALA A 579 -20.92 0.22 -30.86
C ALA A 579 -21.01 -0.64 -29.59
N GLY A 580 -21.06 -1.97 -29.77
CA GLY A 580 -21.10 -2.90 -28.65
C GLY A 580 -19.81 -2.89 -27.83
N ARG A 581 -18.67 -2.64 -28.46
CA ARG A 581 -17.37 -2.47 -27.79
C ARG A 581 -17.30 -1.20 -26.94
N ALA A 582 -17.74 -0.07 -27.50
CA ALA A 582 -17.82 1.19 -26.80
C ALA A 582 -18.76 1.11 -25.58
N LEU A 583 -19.90 0.41 -25.71
CA LEU A 583 -20.89 0.26 -24.64
C LEU A 583 -20.61 -0.92 -23.70
N GLY A 584 -19.77 -1.87 -24.09
CA GLY A 584 -19.42 -3.05 -23.30
C GLY A 584 -20.42 -4.20 -23.32
N HIS A 585 -21.41 -4.16 -24.22
CA HIS A 585 -22.40 -5.21 -24.41
C HIS A 585 -22.93 -5.22 -25.85
N PRO A 586 -23.48 -6.34 -26.35
CA PRO A 586 -24.12 -6.37 -27.66
C PRO A 586 -25.23 -5.32 -27.77
N VAL A 587 -25.35 -4.69 -28.94
CA VAL A 587 -26.37 -3.68 -29.23
C VAL A 587 -27.06 -3.93 -30.56
N HIS A 588 -28.33 -3.51 -30.62
CA HIS A 588 -29.09 -3.52 -31.86
C HIS A 588 -29.10 -2.13 -32.48
N ILE A 589 -28.52 -2.00 -33.68
CA ILE A 589 -28.45 -0.74 -34.42
C ILE A 589 -29.62 -0.62 -35.38
N THR A 590 -30.35 0.48 -35.28
CA THR A 590 -31.36 0.90 -36.26
C THR A 590 -30.77 1.94 -37.21
N TYR A 591 -31.28 2.00 -38.44
CA TYR A 591 -30.79 2.92 -39.45
C TYR A 591 -31.91 3.85 -39.90
N ARG A 592 -31.64 5.15 -39.85
CA ARG A 592 -32.53 6.19 -40.37
C ARG A 592 -32.61 6.13 -41.91
N PRO A 593 -33.61 6.76 -42.54
CA PRO A 593 -33.70 6.84 -44.01
C PRO A 593 -32.48 7.53 -44.65
N ASP A 594 -31.82 8.41 -43.91
CA ASP A 594 -30.57 9.08 -44.30
C ASP A 594 -29.33 8.16 -44.13
N GLY A 595 -29.51 6.92 -43.70
CA GLY A 595 -28.44 5.93 -43.53
C GLY A 595 -27.70 6.01 -42.20
N ARG A 596 -28.03 6.96 -41.31
CA ARG A 596 -27.32 7.11 -40.04
C ARG A 596 -27.70 6.02 -39.03
N PRO A 597 -26.70 5.42 -38.35
CA PRO A 597 -26.97 4.45 -37.29
C PRO A 597 -27.50 5.15 -36.03
N GLY A 598 -28.31 4.44 -35.25
CA GLY A 598 -28.82 4.90 -33.97
C GLY A 598 -29.34 3.76 -33.11
N LEU A 599 -29.40 3.99 -31.80
CA LEU A 599 -30.00 3.08 -30.83
C LEU A 599 -31.49 3.39 -30.69
N ALA A 600 -32.31 2.37 -30.44
CA ALA A 600 -33.75 2.55 -30.23
C ALA A 600 -34.04 3.34 -28.94
N GLU A 601 -33.28 3.04 -27.88
CA GLU A 601 -33.25 3.77 -26.61
C GLU A 601 -31.79 3.89 -26.16
N GLY A 602 -31.40 5.04 -25.62
CA GLY A 602 -30.05 5.26 -25.08
C GLY A 602 -29.29 6.42 -25.74
N PRO A 603 -27.94 6.41 -25.65
CA PRO A 603 -27.09 7.51 -26.11
C PRO A 603 -27.09 7.66 -27.63
N SER A 604 -26.75 8.85 -28.10
CA SER A 604 -26.44 9.12 -29.51
C SER A 604 -25.19 8.34 -29.92
N LEU A 605 -25.15 7.94 -31.19
CA LEU A 605 -24.06 7.18 -31.77
C LEU A 605 -23.70 7.73 -33.15
N SER A 606 -22.41 7.79 -33.44
CA SER A 606 -21.88 8.06 -34.78
C SER A 606 -20.81 7.03 -35.12
N ALA A 607 -20.84 6.54 -36.36
CA ALA A 607 -19.87 5.59 -36.87
C ALA A 607 -19.31 6.03 -38.22
N ALA A 608 -18.07 5.63 -38.50
CA ALA A 608 -17.38 5.91 -39.74
C ALA A 608 -16.52 4.71 -40.16
N HIS A 609 -16.33 4.55 -41.47
CA HIS A 609 -15.60 3.42 -42.06
C HIS A 609 -14.56 3.95 -43.04
N GLY A 610 -13.30 3.60 -42.83
CA GLY A 610 -12.18 4.10 -43.64
C GLY A 610 -10.87 3.47 -43.18
N ALA A 611 -9.87 3.43 -44.07
CA ALA A 611 -8.54 2.86 -43.79
C ALA A 611 -8.55 1.43 -43.18
N GLY A 612 -9.55 0.61 -43.54
CA GLY A 612 -9.68 -0.77 -43.04
C GLY A 612 -10.20 -0.87 -41.60
N VAL A 613 -10.75 0.19 -41.03
CA VAL A 613 -11.32 0.20 -39.68
C VAL A 613 -12.71 0.83 -39.64
N THR A 614 -13.46 0.44 -38.62
CA THR A 614 -14.70 1.08 -38.18
C THR A 614 -14.45 1.85 -36.88
N LEU A 615 -14.59 3.18 -36.94
CA LEU A 615 -14.62 4.08 -35.78
C LEU A 615 -16.06 4.22 -35.29
N CYS A 616 -16.30 4.10 -33.99
CA CYS A 616 -17.59 4.38 -33.36
C CYS A 616 -17.41 5.26 -32.13
N ALA A 617 -18.21 6.32 -32.03
CA ALA A 617 -18.28 7.20 -30.86
C ALA A 617 -19.72 7.24 -30.31
N VAL A 618 -19.85 7.14 -28.99
CA VAL A 618 -21.14 7.06 -28.30
C VAL A 618 -21.17 8.02 -27.10
N ARG A 619 -22.23 8.84 -26.99
CA ARG A 619 -22.44 9.79 -25.89
C ARG A 619 -23.92 10.11 -25.71
N ALA A 620 -24.33 10.47 -24.50
CA ALA A 620 -25.71 10.90 -24.22
C ALA A 620 -26.14 12.18 -24.96
N GLY A 621 -25.18 13.09 -25.24
CA GLY A 621 -25.39 14.33 -25.97
C GLY A 621 -25.19 14.20 -27.48
N THR A 622 -24.77 15.29 -28.12
CA THR A 622 -24.43 15.28 -29.55
C THR A 622 -23.12 14.54 -29.76
N VAL A 623 -23.06 13.66 -30.76
CA VAL A 623 -21.81 12.99 -31.15
C VAL A 623 -21.69 12.89 -32.67
N GLY A 624 -20.48 13.11 -33.17
CA GLY A 624 -20.09 12.88 -34.55
C GLY A 624 -18.75 12.15 -34.58
N ALA A 625 -18.52 11.33 -35.59
CA ALA A 625 -17.26 10.60 -35.75
C ALA A 625 -16.95 10.43 -37.23
N ASP A 626 -15.69 10.61 -37.61
CA ASP A 626 -15.23 10.39 -38.97
C ASP A 626 -13.81 9.81 -39.01
N VAL A 627 -13.51 9.05 -40.06
CA VAL A 627 -12.19 8.47 -40.30
C VAL A 627 -11.89 8.49 -41.79
N GLU A 628 -10.76 9.08 -42.16
CA GLU A 628 -10.38 9.26 -43.57
C GLU A 628 -8.87 9.04 -43.77
N PRO A 629 -8.44 8.21 -44.74
CA PRO A 629 -7.03 8.10 -45.10
C PRO A 629 -6.55 9.39 -45.77
N VAL A 630 -5.36 9.83 -45.39
CA VAL A 630 -4.70 10.98 -46.00
C VAL A 630 -4.28 10.60 -47.41
N THR A 631 -4.76 11.36 -48.38
CA THR A 631 -4.49 11.14 -49.81
C THR A 631 -4.00 12.43 -50.42
N ALA A 632 -2.93 12.31 -51.23
CA ALA A 632 -2.30 13.46 -51.86
C ALA A 632 -3.24 14.11 -52.87
N ARG A 633 -3.51 15.41 -52.71
CA ARG A 633 -4.36 16.20 -53.60
C ARG A 633 -3.70 17.55 -53.90
N ASP A 634 -4.03 18.13 -55.05
CA ASP A 634 -3.57 19.49 -55.34
C ASP A 634 -4.42 20.54 -54.59
N ALA A 635 -3.95 21.79 -54.57
CA ALA A 635 -4.64 22.86 -53.85
C ALA A 635 -6.04 23.18 -54.42
N ALA A 636 -6.28 22.95 -55.71
CA ALA A 636 -7.57 23.20 -56.34
C ALA A 636 -8.59 22.11 -55.96
N ASP A 637 -8.15 20.87 -55.88
CA ASP A 637 -8.94 19.74 -55.39
C ASP A 637 -9.32 19.94 -53.92
N TRP A 638 -8.37 20.36 -53.07
CA TRP A 638 -8.67 20.70 -51.68
C TRP A 638 -9.66 21.86 -51.58
N GLN A 639 -9.46 22.94 -52.35
CA GLN A 639 -10.41 24.07 -52.37
C GLN A 639 -11.82 23.65 -52.80
N GLY A 640 -11.94 22.68 -53.73
CA GLY A 640 -13.21 22.10 -54.13
C GLY A 640 -13.90 21.29 -53.03
N LEU A 641 -13.13 20.53 -52.24
CA LEU A 641 -13.64 19.68 -51.16
C LEU A 641 -14.02 20.46 -49.90
N VAL A 642 -13.13 21.33 -49.40
CA VAL A 642 -13.37 22.08 -48.15
C VAL A 642 -14.08 23.42 -48.36
N GLY A 643 -14.15 23.91 -49.60
CA GLY A 643 -14.96 25.06 -50.00
C GLY A 643 -14.66 26.32 -49.19
N ALA A 644 -15.66 26.80 -48.44
CA ALA A 644 -15.55 28.02 -47.64
C ALA A 644 -14.50 27.93 -46.51
N HIS A 645 -14.07 26.71 -46.17
CA HIS A 645 -13.07 26.45 -45.13
C HIS A 645 -11.64 26.33 -45.67
N ALA A 646 -11.38 26.66 -46.94
CA ALA A 646 -10.04 26.57 -47.53
C ALA A 646 -8.97 27.35 -46.72
N ALA A 647 -9.31 28.54 -46.22
CA ALA A 647 -8.39 29.33 -45.38
C ALA A 647 -8.11 28.70 -44.01
N LEU A 648 -8.94 27.74 -43.56
CA LEU A 648 -8.71 26.99 -42.33
C LEU A 648 -7.65 25.89 -42.55
N VAL A 649 -7.54 25.34 -43.77
CA VAL A 649 -6.48 24.39 -44.12
C VAL A 649 -5.12 25.07 -43.98
N ASP A 650 -4.97 26.28 -44.52
CA ASP A 650 -3.73 27.06 -44.40
C ASP A 650 -3.36 27.31 -42.92
N GLN A 651 -4.34 27.61 -42.06
CA GLN A 651 -4.10 27.79 -40.62
C GLN A 651 -3.61 26.52 -39.92
N VAL A 652 -4.09 25.35 -40.34
CA VAL A 652 -3.66 24.05 -39.80
C VAL A 652 -2.26 23.69 -40.31
N VAL A 653 -1.94 24.03 -41.57
CA VAL A 653 -0.57 23.93 -42.11
C VAL A 653 0.39 24.83 -41.33
N ASP A 654 0.00 26.08 -41.06
CA ASP A 654 0.79 27.01 -40.24
C ASP A 654 0.98 26.50 -38.80
N ALA A 655 0.06 25.67 -38.31
CA ALA A 655 0.17 25.00 -37.01
C ALA A 655 1.09 23.77 -37.02
N GLY A 656 1.62 23.38 -38.18
CA GLY A 656 2.69 22.39 -38.33
C GLY A 656 2.33 21.10 -39.09
N ASP A 657 1.10 20.99 -39.60
CA ASP A 657 0.69 19.82 -40.40
C ASP A 657 1.15 19.93 -41.87
N ASP A 658 1.31 18.77 -42.52
CA ASP A 658 1.38 18.69 -43.98
C ASP A 658 0.04 19.12 -44.62
N ALA A 659 0.09 19.68 -45.84
CA ALA A 659 -1.08 20.19 -46.54
C ALA A 659 -2.20 19.15 -46.72
N ASP A 660 -1.84 17.89 -47.02
CA ASP A 660 -2.84 16.83 -47.20
C ASP A 660 -3.43 16.36 -45.86
N ILE A 661 -2.63 16.37 -44.79
CA ILE A 661 -3.11 16.08 -43.44
C ILE A 661 -4.08 17.20 -42.99
N ALA A 662 -3.69 18.45 -43.17
CA ALA A 662 -4.49 19.63 -42.84
C ALA A 662 -5.82 19.63 -43.60
N GLY A 663 -5.80 19.38 -44.90
CA GLY A 663 -6.99 19.24 -45.74
C GLY A 663 -7.91 18.13 -45.24
N THR A 664 -7.33 16.97 -44.93
CA THR A 664 -8.09 15.81 -44.42
C THR A 664 -8.71 16.08 -43.04
N ARG A 665 -8.03 16.82 -42.15
CA ARG A 665 -8.60 17.25 -40.86
C ARG A 665 -9.79 18.18 -41.01
N VAL A 666 -9.70 19.17 -41.90
CA VAL A 666 -10.82 20.08 -42.14
C VAL A 666 -12.00 19.33 -42.76
N TRP A 667 -11.73 18.43 -43.71
CA TRP A 667 -12.75 17.55 -44.31
C TRP A 667 -13.45 16.67 -43.26
N THR A 668 -12.70 15.91 -42.48
CA THR A 668 -13.26 15.03 -41.43
C THR A 668 -14.01 15.82 -40.34
N ALA A 669 -13.61 17.07 -40.06
CA ALA A 669 -14.35 17.96 -39.19
C ALA A 669 -15.71 18.39 -39.79
N MET A 670 -15.76 18.69 -41.08
CA MET A 670 -17.02 18.99 -41.79
C MET A 670 -17.95 17.77 -41.81
N GLU A 671 -17.43 16.57 -42.07
CA GLU A 671 -18.20 15.31 -42.03
C GLU A 671 -18.76 15.03 -40.63
N CYS A 672 -17.97 15.28 -39.59
CA CYS A 672 -18.44 15.22 -38.21
C CYS A 672 -19.62 16.17 -37.95
N LEU A 673 -19.58 17.41 -38.45
CA LEU A 673 -20.70 18.36 -38.35
C LEU A 673 -21.95 17.79 -39.03
N GLU A 674 -21.82 17.29 -40.25
CA GLU A 674 -22.95 16.69 -40.96
C GLU A 674 -23.55 15.56 -40.14
N LYS A 675 -22.74 14.61 -39.66
CA LYS A 675 -23.19 13.46 -38.85
C LYS A 675 -23.86 13.86 -37.55
N ALA A 676 -23.43 14.97 -36.95
CA ALA A 676 -24.08 15.60 -35.79
C ALA A 676 -25.40 16.34 -36.12
N GLY A 677 -25.81 16.38 -37.39
CA GLY A 677 -27.04 17.03 -37.83
C GLY A 677 -26.90 18.53 -38.11
N ARG A 678 -25.66 19.01 -38.25
CA ARG A 678 -25.29 20.38 -38.64
C ARG A 678 -24.99 20.47 -40.13
N SER A 679 -24.78 21.68 -40.65
CA SER A 679 -24.33 21.84 -42.04
C SER A 679 -22.80 21.76 -42.11
N ALA A 680 -22.24 21.09 -43.12
CA ALA A 680 -20.81 21.17 -43.42
C ALA A 680 -20.32 22.61 -43.68
N ARG A 681 -21.25 23.55 -43.97
CA ARG A 681 -20.96 24.97 -44.18
C ARG A 681 -21.03 25.81 -42.90
N ASP A 682 -21.41 25.22 -41.77
CA ASP A 682 -21.41 25.93 -40.50
C ASP A 682 -19.98 26.40 -40.17
N PRO A 683 -19.79 27.60 -39.58
CA PRO A 683 -18.45 28.15 -39.35
C PRO A 683 -17.56 27.22 -38.52
N LEU A 684 -16.33 26.99 -38.97
CA LEU A 684 -15.30 26.26 -38.23
C LEU A 684 -14.16 27.21 -37.88
N ALA A 685 -13.68 27.12 -36.64
CA ALA A 685 -12.48 27.82 -36.20
C ALA A 685 -11.49 26.85 -35.55
N LEU A 686 -10.20 27.11 -35.75
CA LEU A 686 -9.11 26.33 -35.16
C LEU A 686 -8.92 26.73 -33.69
N LEU A 687 -8.93 25.74 -32.81
CA LEU A 687 -8.44 25.85 -31.44
C LEU A 687 -7.08 25.15 -31.36
N SER A 688 -6.04 25.92 -31.07
CA SER A 688 -4.72 25.32 -30.83
C SER A 688 -4.73 24.59 -29.49
N VAL A 689 -4.28 23.33 -29.49
CA VAL A 689 -4.03 22.54 -28.28
C VAL A 689 -2.56 22.11 -28.26
N PRO A 690 -1.85 22.20 -27.12
CA PRO A 690 -0.44 21.85 -27.03
C PRO A 690 -0.27 20.32 -26.90
N ARG A 691 -0.83 19.54 -27.84
CA ARG A 691 -0.68 18.08 -27.90
C ARG A 691 -0.29 17.63 -29.31
N PRO A 692 0.91 17.03 -29.50
CA PRO A 692 1.38 16.59 -30.81
C PRO A 692 0.37 15.66 -31.50
N GLY A 693 0.21 15.83 -32.82
CA GLY A 693 -0.72 15.03 -33.63
C GLY A 693 -2.19 15.36 -33.45
N TRP A 694 -2.56 16.27 -32.54
CA TRP A 694 -3.95 16.65 -32.28
C TRP A 694 -4.26 18.09 -32.71
N VAL A 695 -5.44 18.26 -33.28
CA VAL A 695 -6.02 19.57 -33.61
C VAL A 695 -7.48 19.57 -33.19
N VAL A 696 -7.92 20.65 -32.53
CA VAL A 696 -9.32 20.82 -32.13
C VAL A 696 -9.96 21.92 -32.95
N PHE A 697 -11.12 21.67 -33.53
CA PHE A 697 -11.95 22.68 -34.16
C PHE A 697 -13.17 23.01 -33.31
N THR A 698 -13.76 24.17 -33.58
CA THR A 698 -15.03 24.56 -32.97
C THR A 698 -16.03 25.11 -33.97
N SER A 699 -17.30 24.82 -33.71
CA SER A 699 -18.46 25.39 -34.40
C SER A 699 -19.56 25.68 -33.38
N GLY A 700 -19.67 26.94 -32.96
CA GLY A 700 -20.55 27.31 -31.84
C GLY A 700 -20.17 26.56 -30.56
N SER A 701 -21.13 25.83 -29.96
CA SER A 701 -20.92 25.01 -28.76
C SER A 701 -20.38 23.60 -29.05
N LEU A 702 -20.07 23.30 -30.32
CA LEU A 702 -19.49 22.01 -30.72
C LEU A 702 -17.97 22.12 -30.76
N ARG A 703 -17.32 21.05 -30.31
CA ARG A 703 -15.88 20.85 -30.40
C ARG A 703 -15.60 19.57 -31.17
N ILE A 704 -14.53 19.58 -31.95
CA ILE A 704 -14.15 18.48 -32.85
C ILE A 704 -12.67 18.20 -32.65
N ALA A 705 -12.34 17.11 -31.96
CA ALA A 705 -10.95 16.68 -31.81
C ALA A 705 -10.57 15.81 -33.00
N THR A 706 -9.43 16.11 -33.63
CA THR A 706 -8.87 15.33 -34.73
C THR A 706 -7.48 14.83 -34.36
N LEU A 707 -7.19 13.57 -34.70
CA LEU A 707 -5.87 12.94 -34.56
C LEU A 707 -5.38 12.52 -35.94
N SER A 708 -4.13 12.83 -36.28
CA SER A 708 -3.43 12.20 -37.42
C SER A 708 -2.46 11.16 -36.87
N THR A 709 -2.59 9.93 -37.35
CA THR A 709 -1.77 8.80 -36.90
C THR A 709 -1.67 7.72 -37.99
N THR A 710 -0.85 6.70 -37.78
CA THR A 710 -0.78 5.52 -38.64
C THR A 710 -1.39 4.27 -37.99
N LEU A 711 -1.85 3.31 -38.79
CA LEU A 711 -2.30 1.99 -38.33
C LEU A 711 -1.28 0.93 -38.77
N ARG A 712 -1.17 -0.17 -38.04
CA ARG A 712 -0.23 -1.25 -38.38
C ARG A 712 -0.52 -1.88 -39.75
N ASP A 713 -1.81 -1.97 -40.09
CA ASP A 713 -2.28 -2.57 -41.35
C ASP A 713 -2.62 -1.53 -42.44
N ALA A 714 -2.37 -0.23 -42.20
CA ALA A 714 -2.54 0.84 -43.18
C ALA A 714 -1.29 1.74 -43.23
N PRO A 715 -0.51 1.72 -44.33
CA PRO A 715 0.79 2.39 -44.39
C PRO A 715 0.70 3.92 -44.48
N ASP A 716 -0.41 4.44 -45.00
CA ASP A 716 -0.63 5.87 -45.15
C ASP A 716 -1.22 6.47 -43.86
N PRO A 717 -0.94 7.75 -43.53
CA PRO A 717 -1.55 8.42 -42.40
C PRO A 717 -3.09 8.42 -42.50
N VAL A 718 -3.75 8.34 -41.35
CA VAL A 718 -5.20 8.34 -41.22
C VAL A 718 -5.59 9.44 -40.24
N VAL A 719 -6.63 10.20 -40.59
CA VAL A 719 -7.21 11.20 -39.68
C VAL A 719 -8.47 10.62 -39.04
N PHE A 720 -8.50 10.63 -37.70
CA PHE A 720 -9.66 10.28 -36.89
C PHE A 720 -10.25 11.56 -36.30
N ALA A 721 -11.56 11.73 -36.38
CA ALA A 721 -12.26 12.88 -35.85
C ALA A 721 -13.40 12.44 -34.92
N VAL A 722 -13.54 13.11 -33.78
CA VAL A 722 -14.66 12.95 -32.84
C VAL A 722 -15.20 14.32 -32.47
N LEU A 723 -16.51 14.48 -32.64
CA LEU A 723 -17.25 15.70 -32.33
C LEU A 723 -18.19 15.47 -31.15
N THR A 724 -18.27 16.46 -30.26
CA THR A 724 -19.26 16.52 -29.18
C THR A 724 -19.69 17.97 -28.91
N ASP A 725 -20.86 18.16 -28.30
CA ASP A 725 -21.21 19.41 -27.64
C ASP A 725 -20.56 19.52 -26.25
N GLU A 726 -20.31 20.75 -25.81
CA GLU A 726 -19.86 21.08 -24.46
C GLU A 726 -20.91 20.67 -23.40
N ASP A 727 -20.47 20.32 -22.20
CA ASP A 727 -21.37 19.98 -21.10
C ASP A 727 -22.11 21.22 -20.58
N ARG A 728 -23.45 21.20 -20.68
CA ARG A 728 -24.33 22.29 -20.21
C ARG A 728 -24.32 22.51 -18.68
N HIS A 729 -23.63 21.67 -17.91
CA HIS A 729 -23.61 21.77 -16.44
C HIS A 729 -22.49 22.68 -15.88
N THR A 730 -21.52 23.12 -16.69
CA THR A 730 -20.44 24.01 -16.19
C THR A 730 -20.78 25.50 -16.21
N GLU A 731 -21.88 25.92 -16.84
CA GLU A 731 -22.29 27.34 -16.82
C GLU A 731 -23.01 27.75 -15.52
N GLU A 732 -23.79 26.86 -14.90
CA GLU A 732 -24.48 27.19 -13.63
C GLU A 732 -23.50 27.26 -12.45
N ASP A 733 -22.51 26.35 -12.37
CA ASP A 733 -21.53 26.36 -11.28
C ASP A 733 -20.55 27.54 -11.36
N ARG A 734 -20.17 28.00 -12.57
CA ARG A 734 -19.32 29.20 -12.74
C ARG A 734 -20.01 30.48 -12.29
N HIS A 735 -21.32 30.61 -12.48
CA HIS A 735 -22.08 31.76 -11.95
C HIS A 735 -22.15 31.75 -10.43
N THR A 736 -22.24 30.58 -9.80
CA THR A 736 -22.21 30.47 -8.32
C THR A 736 -20.84 30.72 -7.69
N GLU A 737 -19.74 30.49 -8.43
CA GLU A 737 -18.38 30.81 -7.95
C GLU A 737 -18.03 32.30 -8.10
N GLU A 738 -18.44 32.96 -9.19
CA GLU A 738 -18.25 34.41 -9.37
C GLU A 738 -19.06 35.24 -8.37
N ASP A 739 -20.28 34.80 -7.99
CA ASP A 739 -21.09 35.44 -6.95
C ASP A 739 -20.51 35.22 -5.53
N ARG A 740 -19.82 34.11 -5.27
CA ARG A 740 -19.13 33.87 -3.98
C ARG A 740 -17.85 34.68 -3.84
N HIS A 741 -17.09 34.87 -4.91
CA HIS A 741 -15.87 35.69 -4.87
C HIS A 741 -16.17 37.19 -4.71
N THR A 742 -17.30 37.68 -5.20
CA THR A 742 -17.70 39.09 -5.01
C THR A 742 -18.27 39.39 -3.62
N GLU A 743 -18.72 38.39 -2.86
CA GLU A 743 -19.15 38.55 -1.47
C GLU A 743 -17.98 38.49 -0.46
N GLU A 744 -16.95 37.65 -0.70
CA GLU A 744 -15.76 37.58 0.17
C GLU A 744 -14.88 38.83 0.06
N ASP A 745 -14.71 39.43 -1.12
CA ASP A 745 -13.91 40.65 -1.29
C ASP A 745 -14.53 41.91 -0.66
N ARG A 746 -15.83 41.89 -0.34
CA ARG A 746 -16.49 43.00 0.38
C ARG A 746 -16.35 42.92 1.90
N HIS A 747 -15.95 41.78 2.47
CA HIS A 747 -15.74 41.64 3.92
C HIS A 747 -14.29 41.90 4.35
N THR A 748 -13.34 41.93 3.42
CA THR A 748 -11.91 42.17 3.70
C THR A 748 -11.48 43.64 3.63
N GLU A 749 -12.35 44.55 3.19
CA GLU A 749 -12.08 46.01 3.14
C GLU A 749 -12.60 46.81 4.33
N GLU A 750 -13.38 46.22 5.25
CA GLU A 750 -13.88 46.91 6.47
C GLU A 750 -13.02 46.69 7.73
N ASP A 751 -11.94 45.92 7.67
CA ASP A 751 -11.08 45.59 8.84
C ASP A 751 -9.58 45.94 8.64
N ARG A 752 -9.29 47.07 7.98
CA ARG A 752 -7.94 47.66 7.89
C ARG A 752 -7.85 49.11 8.35
#